data_AF-A0A5D0P0I7-F1
#
_entry.id   AF-A0A5D0P0I7-F1
#
_cell.length_a   1.000
_cell.length_b   1.000
_cell.length_c   1.000
_cell.angle_alpha   90.00
_cell.angle_beta   90.00
_cell.angle_gamma   90.00
#
_symmetry.space_group_name_H-M   'P 1'
#
loop_
_entity.id
_entity.type
_entity.pdbx_description
1 polymer ?
#
loop_
_entity_poly.entity_id
_entity_poly.type
_entity_poly.pdbx_seq_one_letter_code
_entity_poly.pdbx_strand_id
1 'polypeptide(L)'
;MAVDQDLLDRVAATVADLYREVETALVRTVAQQLRKDLAGDEQPQTVAFYQEKLDAVRKLQASARLILASLQERRARIIREAIAKAYRSGRDGAVADLPQRWFPRSGVGQRARQAVAVIPNARVLENIAQALHRDVGRVDQNILRAPIDAYRAVQAGAAARIVSGAFTRREASQAAWQRLIDKGITSFTDRANRIWKLSSYVEMLARTNAQRAAVQGQTDRLAELDIDLVYISDNVQECKLCRPFESKVLRRDDGPVGKVQVEHATQDDVMVTVDVIDTMAGAMAKGLFHPNCRHSASAYLPGITTLKKGTADPEGDRARQKQRYLERRIRAAKEQAVGALTPEAKKDATARVHAAQQALRAHLAAHPFLKRLPYREQIGAGNLPSGKGPKGGPVQDLAPPVQQELDTTPAARLEPPVLAPARTPEPEPVRERAPTLAERVASGEQSRTELGGGMYGDTSLVTLADGSKAVHKVAKRTHLADDAVDQVDAEQLGGQVARALGLPAPEVLRVGPVEMWQEFMPGTLAAKAKKPAGFLTSDDGWRMALLDALIDYPDRHSYNWLIHKGRPVSIDHGLAFRYLDRGLNPVTDGRPIVHELGPFEKLLIRDTSDGAGVGEWVDNDLHPDDIAEARQRLTALRGEFDRLGRRAWWEAMMARLDAIAPHAKGTTRRIAG
;
A
#
# COMPACT_ATOMS: atom_id res chain seq x y z
N MET A 1 -21.37 -15.90 22.69
CA MET A 1 -20.11 -15.62 21.92
C MET A 1 -20.06 -14.13 21.70
N ALA A 2 -19.05 -13.45 22.24
CA ALA A 2 -19.03 -12.00 22.28
C ALA A 2 -18.70 -11.29 20.95
N VAL A 3 -18.46 -12.01 19.85
CA VAL A 3 -18.41 -11.46 18.49
C VAL A 3 -19.06 -12.42 17.49
N ASP A 4 -19.89 -11.90 16.58
CA ASP A 4 -20.41 -12.67 15.44
C ASP A 4 -19.30 -12.90 14.42
N GLN A 5 -18.65 -14.08 14.53
CA GLN A 5 -17.57 -14.48 13.64
C GLN A 5 -18.04 -14.63 12.19
N ASP A 6 -19.29 -15.04 11.94
CA ASP A 6 -19.83 -15.15 10.58
C ASP A 6 -20.04 -13.77 9.96
N LEU A 7 -20.34 -12.75 10.77
CA LEU A 7 -20.39 -11.37 10.31
C LEU A 7 -19.01 -10.84 9.92
N LEU A 8 -17.99 -11.04 10.77
CA LEU A 8 -16.62 -10.62 10.44
C LEU A 8 -16.12 -11.32 9.17
N ASP A 9 -16.46 -12.59 9.03
CA ASP A 9 -16.22 -13.40 7.84
C ASP A 9 -16.91 -12.78 6.60
N ARG A 10 -18.19 -12.39 6.69
CA ARG A 10 -18.87 -11.71 5.57
C ARG A 10 -18.25 -10.36 5.24
N VAL A 11 -17.88 -9.59 6.25
CA VAL A 11 -17.27 -8.26 6.10
C VAL A 11 -15.93 -8.34 5.36
N ALA A 12 -15.06 -9.27 5.76
CA ALA A 12 -13.79 -9.48 5.09
C ALA A 12 -13.95 -10.10 3.69
N ALA A 13 -14.98 -10.95 3.49
CA ALA A 13 -15.32 -11.46 2.17
C ALA A 13 -15.67 -10.34 1.19
N THR A 14 -16.49 -9.37 1.59
CA THR A 14 -16.89 -8.25 0.73
C THR A 14 -15.69 -7.46 0.20
N VAL A 15 -14.70 -7.19 1.06
CA VAL A 15 -13.47 -6.48 0.63
C VAL A 15 -12.63 -7.35 -0.29
N ALA A 16 -12.51 -8.64 0.02
CA ALA A 16 -11.75 -9.58 -0.80
C ALA A 16 -12.39 -9.81 -2.18
N ASP A 17 -13.73 -9.89 -2.27
CA ASP A 17 -14.48 -10.15 -3.49
C ASP A 17 -14.19 -9.11 -4.58
N LEU A 18 -14.04 -7.82 -4.23
CA LEU A 18 -13.59 -6.78 -5.17
C LEU A 18 -12.27 -7.14 -5.86
N TYR A 19 -11.30 -7.62 -5.09
CA TYR A 19 -9.98 -7.99 -5.62
C TYR A 19 -10.01 -9.31 -6.40
N ARG A 20 -10.92 -10.23 -6.06
CA ARG A 20 -11.15 -11.48 -6.81
C ARG A 20 -11.70 -11.21 -8.21
N GLU A 21 -12.64 -10.27 -8.29
CA GLU A 21 -13.22 -9.81 -9.56
C GLU A 21 -12.14 -9.19 -10.44
N VAL A 22 -11.30 -8.31 -9.86
CA VAL A 22 -10.14 -7.70 -10.53
C VAL A 22 -9.17 -8.75 -11.07
N GLU A 23 -8.71 -9.70 -10.25
CA GLU A 23 -7.80 -10.76 -10.68
C GLU A 23 -8.40 -11.59 -11.83
N THR A 24 -9.67 -11.96 -11.72
CA THR A 24 -10.37 -12.74 -12.75
C THR A 24 -10.51 -11.95 -14.05
N ALA A 25 -10.82 -10.65 -13.97
CA ALA A 25 -10.89 -9.77 -15.12
C ALA A 25 -9.53 -9.68 -15.82
N LEU A 26 -8.45 -9.45 -15.08
CA LEU A 26 -7.09 -9.39 -15.65
C LEU A 26 -6.68 -10.69 -16.35
N VAL A 27 -6.89 -11.85 -15.73
CA VAL A 27 -6.61 -13.17 -16.34
C VAL A 27 -7.37 -13.31 -17.66
N ARG A 28 -8.65 -12.93 -17.69
CA ARG A 28 -9.47 -13.02 -18.91
C ARG A 28 -9.01 -12.07 -20.00
N THR A 29 -8.72 -10.81 -19.66
CA THR A 29 -8.25 -9.81 -20.63
C THR A 29 -6.94 -10.24 -21.27
N VAL A 30 -5.96 -10.71 -20.48
CA VAL A 30 -4.69 -11.22 -21.00
C VAL A 30 -4.90 -12.47 -21.84
N ALA A 31 -5.69 -13.44 -21.37
CA ALA A 31 -5.96 -14.66 -22.14
C ALA A 31 -6.70 -14.38 -23.45
N GLN A 32 -7.64 -13.43 -23.49
CA GLN A 32 -8.31 -13.01 -24.71
C GLN A 32 -7.34 -12.38 -25.71
N GLN A 33 -6.46 -11.49 -25.24
CA GLN A 33 -5.46 -10.88 -26.11
C GLN A 33 -4.46 -11.92 -26.65
N LEU A 34 -3.98 -12.83 -25.81
CA LEU A 34 -3.11 -13.93 -26.24
C LEU A 34 -3.79 -14.85 -27.27
N ARG A 35 -5.09 -15.16 -27.10
CA ARG A 35 -5.83 -15.96 -28.09
C ARG A 35 -5.96 -15.26 -29.43
N LYS A 36 -6.23 -13.93 -29.44
CA LYS A 36 -6.25 -13.14 -30.68
C LYS A 36 -4.90 -13.19 -31.38
N ASP A 37 -3.83 -12.99 -30.63
CA ASP A 37 -2.46 -13.06 -31.14
C ASP A 37 -2.10 -14.44 -31.72
N LEU A 38 -2.58 -15.52 -31.11
CA LEU A 38 -2.36 -16.91 -31.55
C LEU A 38 -3.27 -17.35 -32.72
N ALA A 39 -4.32 -16.59 -33.02
CA ALA A 39 -5.26 -16.87 -34.10
C ALA A 39 -4.78 -16.33 -35.45
N GLY A 40 -3.88 -15.34 -35.46
CA GLY A 40 -3.24 -14.84 -36.70
C GLY A 40 -2.15 -15.79 -37.21
N ASP A 41 -2.03 -15.88 -38.54
CA ASP A 41 -0.97 -16.60 -39.24
C ASP A 41 0.43 -16.08 -38.84
N GLU A 42 1.48 -16.85 -39.13
CA GLU A 42 2.87 -16.38 -38.97
C GLU A 42 3.12 -15.19 -39.90
N GLN A 43 2.81 -14.00 -39.41
CA GLN A 43 3.13 -12.77 -40.11
C GLN A 43 4.64 -12.53 -39.99
N PRO A 44 5.31 -12.14 -41.09
CA PRO A 44 6.68 -11.68 -41.03
C PRO A 44 6.79 -10.50 -40.05
N GLN A 45 7.96 -10.33 -39.42
CA GLN A 45 8.25 -9.25 -38.46
C GLN A 45 8.29 -7.86 -39.15
N THR A 46 7.17 -7.47 -39.72
CA THR A 46 6.94 -6.22 -40.45
C THR A 46 6.56 -5.11 -39.48
N VAL A 47 6.55 -3.87 -39.97
CA VAL A 47 6.07 -2.71 -39.21
C VAL A 47 4.63 -2.93 -38.70
N ALA A 48 3.75 -3.51 -39.53
CA ALA A 48 2.37 -3.84 -39.18
C ALA A 48 2.29 -4.82 -37.99
N PHE A 49 3.14 -5.85 -37.98
CA PHE A 49 3.24 -6.79 -36.84
C PHE A 49 3.59 -6.05 -35.54
N TYR A 50 4.60 -5.18 -35.55
CA TYR A 50 4.99 -4.43 -34.35
C TYR A 50 3.92 -3.42 -33.91
N GLN A 51 3.17 -2.83 -34.84
CA GLN A 51 2.02 -1.96 -34.56
C GLN A 51 0.89 -2.73 -33.86
N GLU A 52 0.53 -3.93 -34.35
CA GLU A 52 -0.47 -4.78 -33.69
C GLU A 52 -0.08 -5.14 -32.25
N LYS A 53 1.22 -5.40 -32.00
CA LYS A 53 1.73 -5.68 -30.63
C LYS A 53 1.70 -4.44 -29.74
N LEU A 54 2.04 -3.28 -30.28
CA LEU A 54 1.96 -2.01 -29.55
C LEU A 54 0.50 -1.72 -29.14
N ASP A 55 -0.45 -1.96 -30.04
CA ASP A 55 -1.87 -1.75 -29.80
C ASP A 55 -2.43 -2.77 -28.78
N ALA A 56 -1.96 -4.01 -28.81
CA ALA A 56 -2.28 -5.00 -27.77
C ALA A 56 -1.83 -4.51 -26.38
N VAL A 57 -0.61 -3.98 -26.26
CA VAL A 57 -0.10 -3.41 -25.00
C VAL A 57 -0.92 -2.21 -24.56
N ARG A 58 -1.26 -1.28 -25.47
CA ARG A 58 -2.11 -0.13 -25.18
C ARG A 58 -3.49 -0.53 -24.67
N LYS A 59 -4.13 -1.53 -25.32
CA LYS A 59 -5.44 -2.06 -24.91
C LYS A 59 -5.40 -2.73 -23.54
N LEU A 60 -4.33 -3.48 -23.23
CA LEU A 60 -4.11 -4.07 -21.91
C LEU A 60 -3.92 -2.99 -20.84
N GLN A 61 -3.15 -1.94 -21.12
CA GLN A 61 -2.93 -0.82 -20.20
C GLN A 61 -4.23 -0.04 -19.93
N ALA A 62 -5.01 0.25 -20.98
CA ALA A 62 -6.31 0.91 -20.84
C ALA A 62 -7.28 0.06 -19.99
N SER A 63 -7.35 -1.25 -20.26
CA SER A 63 -8.19 -2.18 -19.48
C SER A 63 -7.78 -2.24 -18.01
N ALA A 64 -6.47 -2.28 -17.72
CA ALA A 64 -5.96 -2.28 -16.35
C ALA A 64 -6.29 -1.00 -15.59
N ARG A 65 -6.21 0.17 -16.27
CA ARG A 65 -6.60 1.48 -15.69
C ARG A 65 -8.08 1.53 -15.35
N LEU A 66 -8.96 1.07 -16.26
CA LEU A 66 -10.41 1.03 -16.01
C LEU A 66 -10.76 0.11 -14.84
N ILE A 67 -10.15 -1.08 -14.78
CA ILE A 67 -10.33 -2.04 -13.68
C ILE A 67 -9.86 -1.44 -12.35
N LEU A 68 -8.71 -0.74 -12.34
CA LEU A 68 -8.20 -0.08 -11.13
C LEU A 68 -9.09 1.09 -10.69
N ALA A 69 -9.54 1.94 -11.62
CA ALA A 69 -10.42 3.06 -11.29
C ALA A 69 -11.73 2.59 -10.65
N SER A 70 -12.36 1.56 -11.23
CA SER A 70 -13.58 0.95 -10.68
C SER A 70 -13.37 0.35 -9.28
N LEU A 71 -12.20 -0.27 -9.05
CA LEU A 71 -11.81 -0.76 -7.73
C LEU A 71 -11.65 0.38 -6.72
N GLN A 72 -10.94 1.46 -7.09
CA GLN A 72 -10.65 2.58 -6.21
C GLN A 72 -11.91 3.32 -5.77
N GLU A 73 -12.84 3.56 -6.69
CA GLU A 73 -14.14 4.21 -6.44
C GLU A 73 -14.95 3.47 -5.37
N ARG A 74 -15.00 2.14 -5.46
CA ARG A 74 -15.81 1.29 -4.56
C ARG A 74 -15.13 1.01 -3.22
N ARG A 75 -13.80 0.93 -3.20
CA ARG A 75 -13.02 0.43 -2.07
C ARG A 75 -13.18 1.27 -0.81
N ALA A 76 -13.05 2.59 -0.91
CA ALA A 76 -13.01 3.46 0.28
C ALA A 76 -14.31 3.33 1.09
N ARG A 77 -15.46 3.37 0.40
CA ARG A 77 -16.77 3.20 1.02
C ARG A 77 -16.94 1.81 1.63
N ILE A 78 -16.61 0.75 0.89
CA ILE A 78 -16.75 -0.63 1.35
C ILE A 78 -15.88 -0.91 2.58
N ILE A 79 -14.64 -0.41 2.62
CA ILE A 79 -13.73 -0.55 3.77
C ILE A 79 -14.30 0.17 5.01
N ARG A 80 -14.78 1.41 4.88
CA ARG A 80 -15.36 2.15 6.02
C ARG A 80 -16.61 1.45 6.57
N GLU A 81 -17.53 1.05 5.69
CA GLU A 81 -18.74 0.32 6.08
C GLU A 81 -18.42 -1.01 6.77
N ALA A 82 -17.44 -1.76 6.22
CA ALA A 82 -16.93 -3.01 6.76
C ALA A 82 -16.41 -2.85 8.20
N ILE A 83 -15.49 -1.90 8.40
CA ILE A 83 -14.86 -1.64 9.70
C ILE A 83 -15.87 -1.12 10.71
N ALA A 84 -16.78 -0.23 10.31
CA ALA A 84 -17.87 0.26 11.16
C ALA A 84 -18.81 -0.86 11.62
N LYS A 85 -19.14 -1.80 10.72
CA LYS A 85 -20.01 -2.94 11.04
C LYS A 85 -19.32 -3.92 12.01
N ALA A 86 -18.04 -4.18 11.82
CA ALA A 86 -17.24 -5.03 12.71
C ALA A 86 -17.14 -4.43 14.12
N TYR A 87 -16.85 -3.12 14.23
CA TYR A 87 -16.79 -2.42 15.51
C TYR A 87 -18.12 -2.49 16.27
N ARG A 88 -19.24 -2.17 15.61
CA ARG A 88 -20.58 -2.24 16.24
C ARG A 88 -20.89 -3.65 16.74
N SER A 89 -20.59 -4.67 15.94
CA SER A 89 -20.81 -6.06 16.34
C SER A 89 -19.99 -6.46 17.57
N GLY A 90 -18.73 -6.02 17.65
CA GLY A 90 -17.92 -6.26 18.85
C GLY A 90 -18.51 -5.56 20.07
N ARG A 91 -18.90 -4.30 19.92
CA ARG A 91 -19.51 -3.50 20.99
C ARG A 91 -20.81 -4.13 21.52
N ASP A 92 -21.68 -4.60 20.64
CA ASP A 92 -22.94 -5.25 21.00
C ASP A 92 -22.69 -6.62 21.68
N GLY A 93 -21.72 -7.38 21.16
CA GLY A 93 -21.41 -8.72 21.67
C GLY A 93 -20.67 -8.73 23.00
N ALA A 94 -19.97 -7.65 23.37
CA ALA A 94 -19.23 -7.53 24.63
C ALA A 94 -20.07 -7.81 25.89
N VAL A 95 -21.36 -7.50 25.81
CA VAL A 95 -22.33 -7.63 26.92
C VAL A 95 -23.39 -8.69 26.66
N ALA A 96 -23.32 -9.40 25.52
CA ALA A 96 -24.34 -10.36 25.11
C ALA A 96 -24.43 -11.56 26.05
N ASP A 97 -23.33 -11.89 26.73
CA ASP A 97 -23.26 -12.99 27.70
C ASP A 97 -23.66 -12.53 29.14
N LEU A 98 -24.04 -11.26 29.35
CA LEU A 98 -24.46 -10.73 30.66
C LEU A 98 -25.99 -10.85 30.89
N PRO A 99 -26.46 -11.21 32.11
CA PRO A 99 -27.89 -11.31 32.41
C PRO A 99 -28.63 -9.98 32.25
N GLN A 100 -29.75 -9.96 31.50
CA GLN A 100 -30.52 -8.73 31.24
C GLN A 100 -30.98 -7.98 32.50
N ARG A 101 -31.23 -8.70 33.60
CA ARG A 101 -31.64 -8.16 34.91
C ARG A 101 -30.64 -7.18 35.54
N TRP A 102 -29.40 -7.17 35.07
CA TRP A 102 -28.34 -6.29 35.59
C TRP A 102 -28.26 -4.95 34.84
N PHE A 103 -29.08 -4.77 33.80
CA PHE A 103 -29.26 -3.48 33.16
C PHE A 103 -30.49 -2.78 33.72
N PRO A 104 -30.46 -1.46 33.97
CA PRO A 104 -31.57 -0.73 34.59
C PRO A 104 -32.88 -0.93 33.82
N ARG A 105 -33.94 -1.37 34.53
CA ARG A 105 -35.28 -1.65 33.98
C ARG A 105 -36.03 -0.41 33.48
N SER A 106 -35.51 0.79 33.74
CA SER A 106 -36.19 2.07 33.49
C SER A 106 -36.24 2.49 32.01
N GLY A 107 -35.61 1.74 31.09
CA GLY A 107 -35.52 2.12 29.66
C GLY A 107 -34.64 3.36 29.38
N VAL A 108 -34.27 4.11 30.42
CA VAL A 108 -33.33 5.25 30.35
C VAL A 108 -31.95 4.78 29.91
N GLY A 109 -31.51 3.59 30.33
CA GLY A 109 -30.29 2.97 29.81
C GLY A 109 -30.36 2.61 28.31
N GLN A 110 -31.55 2.32 27.77
CA GLN A 110 -31.75 2.06 26.33
C GLN A 110 -31.76 3.35 25.50
N ARG A 111 -32.35 4.43 26.02
CA ARG A 111 -32.29 5.77 25.40
C ARG A 111 -30.91 6.42 25.52
N ALA A 112 -30.19 6.19 26.62
CA ALA A 112 -28.77 6.55 26.77
C ALA A 112 -27.87 5.72 25.84
N ARG A 113 -28.17 4.42 25.62
CA ARG A 113 -27.49 3.60 24.60
C ARG A 113 -27.72 4.10 23.17
N GLN A 114 -28.91 4.62 22.86
CA GLN A 114 -29.20 5.26 21.58
C GLN A 114 -28.57 6.65 21.46
N ALA A 115 -28.41 7.39 22.56
CA ALA A 115 -27.70 8.68 22.60
C ALA A 115 -26.17 8.53 22.53
N VAL A 116 -25.61 7.43 23.05
CA VAL A 116 -24.19 7.04 22.94
C VAL A 116 -23.91 6.30 21.62
N ALA A 117 -24.91 6.07 20.76
CA ALA A 117 -24.72 5.55 19.41
C ALA A 117 -24.01 6.55 18.45
N VAL A 118 -23.75 7.78 18.91
CA VAL A 118 -22.76 8.66 18.30
C VAL A 118 -21.38 8.08 18.63
N ILE A 119 -20.77 7.41 17.65
CA ILE A 119 -19.50 6.67 17.75
C ILE A 119 -18.47 7.45 18.59
N PRO A 120 -18.23 7.11 19.88
CA PRO A 120 -17.33 7.88 20.73
C PRO A 120 -15.85 7.81 20.28
N ASN A 121 -15.55 6.98 19.28
CA ASN A 121 -14.21 6.74 18.76
C ASN A 121 -14.16 6.78 17.23
N ALA A 122 -14.90 7.69 16.58
CA ALA A 122 -14.86 7.88 15.11
C ALA A 122 -13.42 7.99 14.57
N ARG A 123 -12.52 8.62 15.33
CA ARG A 123 -11.09 8.73 15.01
C ARG A 123 -10.37 7.37 15.00
N VAL A 124 -10.65 6.47 15.94
CA VAL A 124 -10.04 5.12 15.98
C VAL A 124 -10.54 4.29 14.80
N LEU A 125 -11.84 4.35 14.53
CA LEU A 125 -12.46 3.66 13.41
C LEU A 125 -11.89 4.14 12.07
N GLU A 126 -11.77 5.45 11.91
CA GLU A 126 -11.18 6.08 10.74
C GLU A 126 -9.70 5.74 10.61
N ASN A 127 -8.94 5.69 11.70
CA ASN A 127 -7.53 5.25 11.68
C ASN A 127 -7.38 3.80 11.21
N ILE A 128 -8.24 2.88 11.67
CA ILE A 128 -8.23 1.47 11.23
C ILE A 128 -8.63 1.37 9.76
N ALA A 129 -9.68 2.09 9.34
CA ALA A 129 -10.14 2.11 7.96
C ALA A 129 -9.09 2.70 7.00
N GLN A 130 -8.45 3.81 7.38
CA GLN A 130 -7.37 4.44 6.62
C GLN A 130 -6.11 3.57 6.59
N ALA A 131 -5.76 2.89 7.70
CA ALA A 131 -4.64 1.96 7.71
C ALA A 131 -4.88 0.80 6.74
N LEU A 132 -6.07 0.19 6.76
CA LEU A 132 -6.45 -0.84 5.80
C LEU A 132 -6.44 -0.30 4.36
N HIS A 133 -6.97 0.91 4.13
CA HIS A 133 -6.97 1.53 2.81
C HIS A 133 -5.54 1.77 2.28
N ARG A 134 -4.62 2.28 3.11
CA ARG A 134 -3.20 2.47 2.76
C ARG A 134 -2.48 1.15 2.51
N ASP A 135 -2.64 0.17 3.39
CA ASP A 135 -1.96 -1.12 3.26
C ASP A 135 -2.40 -1.89 2.01
N VAL A 136 -3.67 -1.76 1.64
CA VAL A 136 -4.21 -2.31 0.41
C VAL A 136 -3.82 -1.45 -0.81
N GLY A 137 -3.84 -0.12 -0.70
CA GLY A 137 -3.43 0.79 -1.78
C GLY A 137 -1.98 0.59 -2.23
N ARG A 138 -1.08 0.24 -1.31
CA ARG A 138 0.33 -0.10 -1.62
C ARG A 138 0.47 -1.25 -2.61
N VAL A 139 -0.46 -2.20 -2.62
CA VAL A 139 -0.40 -3.39 -3.48
C VAL A 139 -1.22 -3.24 -4.77
N ASP A 140 -2.01 -2.17 -4.91
CA ASP A 140 -2.78 -1.88 -6.13
C ASP A 140 -1.89 -1.58 -7.33
N GLN A 141 -0.70 -1.00 -7.12
CA GLN A 141 0.22 -0.67 -8.22
C GLN A 141 0.61 -1.91 -9.04
N ASN A 142 0.55 -3.10 -8.43
CA ASN A 142 0.77 -4.36 -9.14
C ASN A 142 -0.30 -4.63 -10.20
N ILE A 143 -1.53 -4.13 -10.04
CA ILE A 143 -2.65 -4.30 -10.98
C ILE A 143 -2.34 -3.68 -12.35
N LEU A 144 -1.70 -2.50 -12.36
CA LEU A 144 -1.39 -1.77 -13.61
C LEU A 144 -0.29 -2.47 -14.41
N ARG A 145 0.70 -3.02 -13.71
CA ARG A 145 1.89 -3.63 -14.32
C ARG A 145 1.66 -5.09 -14.71
N ALA A 146 0.94 -5.84 -13.88
CA ALA A 146 0.72 -7.27 -14.00
C ALA A 146 0.27 -7.76 -15.40
N PRO A 147 -0.74 -7.17 -16.07
CA PRO A 147 -1.19 -7.67 -17.37
C PRO A 147 -0.17 -7.47 -18.49
N ILE A 148 0.57 -6.34 -18.46
CA ILE A 148 1.62 -6.04 -19.45
C ILE A 148 2.82 -6.96 -19.24
N ASP A 149 3.27 -7.12 -18.00
CA ASP A 149 4.37 -8.01 -17.66
C ASP A 149 4.05 -9.46 -18.00
N ALA A 150 2.84 -9.91 -17.69
CA ALA A 150 2.41 -11.26 -18.03
C ALA A 150 2.37 -11.47 -19.55
N TYR A 151 1.80 -10.54 -20.31
CA TYR A 151 1.77 -10.62 -21.78
C TYR A 151 3.20 -10.66 -22.36
N ARG A 152 4.10 -9.76 -21.94
CA ARG A 152 5.50 -9.73 -22.39
C ARG A 152 6.26 -11.01 -22.01
N ALA A 153 6.07 -11.52 -20.80
CA ALA A 153 6.71 -12.75 -20.33
C ALA A 153 6.23 -14.00 -21.10
N VAL A 154 4.95 -14.04 -21.50
CA VAL A 154 4.45 -15.10 -22.40
C VAL A 154 5.14 -15.02 -23.74
N GLN A 155 5.22 -13.84 -24.35
CA GLN A 155 5.84 -13.66 -25.67
C GLN A 155 7.34 -14.04 -25.66
N ALA A 156 8.10 -13.53 -24.68
CA ALA A 156 9.51 -13.86 -24.52
C ALA A 156 9.73 -15.37 -24.24
N GLY A 157 8.92 -15.95 -23.35
CA GLY A 157 8.99 -17.37 -23.02
C GLY A 157 8.56 -18.27 -24.17
N ALA A 158 7.62 -17.85 -25.01
CA ALA A 158 7.20 -18.58 -26.19
C ALA A 158 8.31 -18.57 -27.25
N ALA A 159 8.88 -17.40 -27.56
CA ALA A 159 9.98 -17.24 -28.50
C ALA A 159 11.18 -18.13 -28.15
N ALA A 160 11.60 -18.13 -26.88
CA ALA A 160 12.73 -18.96 -26.42
C ALA A 160 12.49 -20.47 -26.62
N ARG A 161 11.25 -20.95 -26.45
CA ARG A 161 10.90 -22.38 -26.62
C ARG A 161 10.75 -22.78 -28.09
N ILE A 162 10.26 -21.87 -28.94
CA ILE A 162 10.19 -22.11 -30.38
C ILE A 162 11.59 -22.27 -30.97
N VAL A 163 12.54 -21.40 -30.57
CA VAL A 163 13.95 -21.47 -31.00
C VAL A 163 14.61 -22.80 -30.62
N SER A 164 14.18 -23.44 -29.53
CA SER A 164 14.68 -24.76 -29.13
C SER A 164 14.15 -25.93 -29.97
N GLY A 165 13.24 -25.69 -30.94
CA GLY A 165 12.68 -26.69 -31.85
C GLY A 165 11.72 -27.71 -31.22
N ALA A 166 11.59 -27.73 -29.89
CA ALA A 166 10.84 -28.75 -29.15
C ALA A 166 9.34 -28.45 -28.98
N PHE A 167 8.86 -27.26 -29.36
CA PHE A 167 7.49 -26.83 -29.10
C PHE A 167 6.91 -26.03 -30.26
N THR A 168 5.63 -26.26 -30.57
CA THR A 168 4.87 -25.35 -31.45
C THR A 168 4.62 -24.02 -30.76
N ARG A 169 4.38 -22.95 -31.54
CA ARG A 169 4.06 -21.61 -31.02
C ARG A 169 2.92 -21.61 -29.99
N ARG A 170 1.88 -22.41 -30.23
CA ARG A 170 0.72 -22.53 -29.33
C ARG A 170 1.09 -23.25 -28.03
N GLU A 171 1.83 -24.35 -28.09
CA GLU A 171 2.29 -25.09 -26.90
C GLU A 171 3.27 -24.26 -26.06
N ALA A 172 4.20 -23.56 -26.71
CA ALA A 172 5.17 -22.69 -26.07
C ALA A 172 4.49 -21.53 -25.32
N SER A 173 3.51 -20.89 -25.96
CA SER A 173 2.72 -19.79 -25.37
C SER A 173 1.83 -20.28 -24.23
N GLN A 174 1.18 -21.45 -24.40
CA GLN A 174 0.40 -22.09 -23.34
C GLN A 174 1.28 -22.44 -22.13
N ALA A 175 2.46 -23.02 -22.34
CA ALA A 175 3.37 -23.40 -21.26
C ALA A 175 3.94 -22.17 -20.53
N ALA A 176 4.25 -21.08 -21.24
CA ALA A 176 4.69 -19.83 -20.64
C ALA A 176 3.56 -19.18 -19.81
N TRP A 177 2.36 -19.14 -20.37
CA TRP A 177 1.17 -18.60 -19.72
C TRP A 177 0.76 -19.41 -18.49
N GLN A 178 0.83 -20.74 -18.58
CA GLN A 178 0.50 -21.63 -17.48
C GLN A 178 1.37 -21.35 -16.24
N ARG A 179 2.67 -21.13 -16.42
CA ARG A 179 3.58 -20.79 -15.32
C ARG A 179 3.21 -19.47 -14.64
N LEU A 180 2.70 -18.49 -15.39
CA LEU A 180 2.28 -17.20 -14.86
C LEU A 180 0.96 -17.29 -14.09
N ILE A 181 0.00 -18.11 -14.57
CA ILE A 181 -1.22 -18.42 -13.82
C ILE A 181 -0.89 -19.13 -12.51
N ASP A 182 0.02 -20.11 -12.56
CA ASP A 182 0.41 -20.89 -11.38
C ASP A 182 1.04 -20.01 -10.29
N LYS A 183 1.82 -19.01 -10.72
CA LYS A 183 2.41 -17.99 -9.84
C LYS A 183 1.36 -16.97 -9.35
N GLY A 184 0.36 -16.67 -10.18
CA GLY A 184 -0.59 -15.58 -9.99
C GLY A 184 -0.09 -14.30 -10.64
N ILE A 185 -0.85 -13.75 -11.59
CA ILE A 185 -0.43 -12.61 -12.42
C ILE A 185 -0.21 -11.34 -11.59
N THR A 186 -1.00 -11.15 -10.54
CA THR A 186 -0.91 -10.05 -9.57
C THR A 186 -0.13 -10.43 -8.31
N SER A 187 0.59 -11.56 -8.32
CA SER A 187 1.32 -12.00 -7.14
C SER A 187 2.47 -11.07 -6.80
N PHE A 188 2.70 -10.88 -5.52
CA PHE A 188 3.83 -10.10 -5.02
C PHE A 188 4.47 -10.78 -3.82
N THR A 189 5.71 -10.38 -3.52
CA THR A 189 6.46 -10.89 -2.38
C THR A 189 6.40 -9.86 -1.26
N ASP A 190 6.00 -10.29 -0.07
CA ASP A 190 6.01 -9.41 1.10
C ASP A 190 7.41 -9.29 1.72
N ARG A 191 7.55 -8.41 2.73
CA ARG A 191 8.83 -8.22 3.44
C ARG A 191 9.37 -9.48 4.14
N ALA A 192 8.50 -10.47 4.39
CA ALA A 192 8.86 -11.75 5.00
C ALA A 192 9.17 -12.83 3.94
N ASN A 193 9.39 -12.42 2.69
CA ASN A 193 9.67 -13.29 1.54
C ASN A 193 8.55 -14.30 1.23
N ARG A 194 7.30 -13.99 1.60
CA ARG A 194 6.14 -14.81 1.28
C ARG A 194 5.50 -14.32 0.00
N ILE A 195 5.19 -15.25 -0.90
CA ILE A 195 4.49 -14.95 -2.15
C ILE A 195 2.99 -14.94 -1.87
N TRP A 196 2.33 -13.83 -2.16
CA TRP A 196 0.90 -13.64 -1.98
C TRP A 196 0.20 -13.41 -3.31
N LYS A 197 -0.96 -14.06 -3.49
CA LYS A 197 -1.97 -13.55 -4.42
C LYS A 197 -2.63 -12.31 -3.81
N LEU A 198 -2.97 -11.33 -4.63
CA LEU A 198 -3.50 -10.05 -4.19
C LEU A 198 -4.81 -10.23 -3.42
N SER A 199 -5.76 -11.00 -3.96
CA SER A 199 -7.04 -11.29 -3.29
C SER A 199 -6.88 -11.99 -1.94
N SER A 200 -5.91 -12.92 -1.83
CA SER A 200 -5.63 -13.66 -0.59
C SER A 200 -4.99 -12.80 0.48
N TYR A 201 -4.12 -11.86 0.07
CA TYR A 201 -3.52 -10.88 0.96
C TYR A 201 -4.56 -9.88 1.48
N VAL A 202 -5.39 -9.35 0.58
CA VAL A 202 -6.46 -8.40 0.94
C VAL A 202 -7.47 -9.06 1.87
N GLU A 203 -7.85 -10.31 1.64
CA GLU A 203 -8.74 -11.04 2.57
C GLU A 203 -8.14 -11.17 3.96
N MET A 204 -6.85 -11.52 4.05
CA MET A 204 -6.12 -11.62 5.32
C MET A 204 -6.08 -10.26 6.03
N LEU A 205 -5.76 -9.18 5.32
CA LEU A 205 -5.74 -7.82 5.88
C LEU A 205 -7.13 -7.36 6.33
N ALA A 206 -8.16 -7.57 5.50
CA ALA A 206 -9.54 -7.18 5.79
C ALA A 206 -10.04 -7.91 7.03
N ARG A 207 -9.78 -9.22 7.14
CA ARG A 207 -10.14 -10.02 8.32
C ARG A 207 -9.41 -9.56 9.57
N THR A 208 -8.11 -9.29 9.46
CA THR A 208 -7.30 -8.83 10.59
C THR A 208 -7.80 -7.49 11.11
N ASN A 209 -8.11 -6.54 10.22
CA ASN A 209 -8.61 -5.23 10.63
C ASN A 209 -10.08 -5.26 11.10
N ALA A 210 -10.93 -6.12 10.52
CA ALA A 210 -12.27 -6.35 11.03
C ALA A 210 -12.24 -6.96 12.45
N GLN A 211 -11.36 -7.92 12.70
CA GLN A 211 -11.17 -8.50 14.03
C GLN A 211 -10.66 -7.45 15.03
N ARG A 212 -9.67 -6.63 14.65
CA ARG A 212 -9.18 -5.52 15.49
C ARG A 212 -10.29 -4.52 15.82
N ALA A 213 -11.09 -4.14 14.83
CA ALA A 213 -12.23 -3.24 15.03
C ALA A 213 -13.25 -3.84 16.00
N ALA A 214 -13.57 -5.13 15.87
CA ALA A 214 -14.47 -5.82 16.79
C ALA A 214 -13.91 -5.88 18.22
N VAL A 215 -12.64 -6.29 18.40
CA VAL A 215 -11.99 -6.33 19.72
C VAL A 215 -11.90 -4.93 20.35
N GLN A 216 -11.65 -3.90 19.56
CA GLN A 216 -11.69 -2.51 20.04
C GLN A 216 -13.09 -2.14 20.53
N GLY A 217 -14.14 -2.41 19.74
CA GLY A 217 -15.52 -2.16 20.14
C GLY A 217 -15.92 -2.90 21.41
N GLN A 218 -15.42 -4.14 21.59
CA GLN A 218 -15.59 -4.89 22.83
C GLN A 218 -14.92 -4.22 24.02
N THR A 219 -13.63 -3.89 23.87
CA THR A 219 -12.81 -3.28 24.92
C THR A 219 -13.37 -1.94 25.36
N ASP A 220 -13.80 -1.10 24.41
CA ASP A 220 -14.43 0.20 24.67
C ASP A 220 -15.73 0.01 25.46
N ARG A 221 -16.55 -0.98 25.09
CA ARG A 221 -17.82 -1.24 25.79
C ARG A 221 -17.60 -1.74 27.21
N LEU A 222 -16.59 -2.57 27.44
CA LEU A 222 -16.26 -3.08 28.76
C LEU A 222 -15.69 -1.98 29.66
N ALA A 223 -14.87 -1.08 29.09
CA ALA A 223 -14.37 0.10 29.79
C ALA A 223 -15.51 1.04 30.24
N GLU A 224 -16.52 1.27 29.41
CA GLU A 224 -17.71 2.06 29.76
C GLU A 224 -18.53 1.45 30.92
N LEU A 225 -18.37 0.15 31.16
CA LEU A 225 -19.06 -0.58 32.22
C LEU A 225 -18.16 -0.86 33.43
N ASP A 226 -16.94 -0.31 33.44
CA ASP A 226 -15.93 -0.52 34.47
C ASP A 226 -15.60 -2.00 34.69
N ILE A 227 -15.61 -2.78 33.60
CA ILE A 227 -15.24 -4.21 33.60
C ILE A 227 -13.81 -4.36 33.09
N ASP A 228 -12.91 -4.72 34.00
CA ASP A 228 -11.48 -4.87 33.72
C ASP A 228 -11.02 -6.31 33.52
N LEU A 229 -11.82 -7.29 33.96
CA LEU A 229 -11.50 -8.70 33.76
C LEU A 229 -12.22 -9.23 32.52
N VAL A 230 -11.44 -9.87 31.64
CA VAL A 230 -11.95 -10.49 30.43
C VAL A 230 -11.45 -11.92 30.31
N TYR A 231 -12.18 -12.77 29.60
CA TYR A 231 -11.66 -14.08 29.21
C TYR A 231 -11.68 -14.24 27.70
N ILE A 232 -10.78 -15.08 27.18
CA ILE A 232 -10.68 -15.35 25.75
C ILE A 232 -11.59 -16.52 25.36
N SER A 233 -12.39 -16.31 24.33
CA SER A 233 -13.36 -17.29 23.81
C SER A 233 -12.70 -18.60 23.37
N ASP A 234 -13.30 -19.73 23.70
CA ASP A 234 -12.95 -21.04 23.16
C ASP A 234 -13.31 -21.15 21.65
N ASN A 235 -12.32 -21.48 20.80
CA ASN A 235 -12.53 -21.76 19.38
C ASN A 235 -11.89 -23.09 19.00
N VAL A 236 -12.71 -24.02 18.49
CA VAL A 236 -12.23 -25.34 18.01
C VAL A 236 -11.08 -25.19 17.00
N GLN A 237 -10.09 -26.08 17.06
CA GLN A 237 -8.91 -26.10 16.20
C GLN A 237 -8.04 -24.85 16.40
N GLU A 238 -7.89 -24.34 17.60
CA GLU A 238 -7.12 -23.14 17.88
C GLU A 238 -5.66 -23.26 17.43
N CYS A 239 -5.08 -22.14 16.99
CA CYS A 239 -3.69 -22.16 16.56
C CYS A 239 -2.73 -22.14 17.77
N LYS A 240 -1.48 -22.54 17.52
CA LYS A 240 -0.42 -22.56 18.54
C LYS A 240 -0.19 -21.23 19.28
N LEU A 241 -0.50 -20.08 18.66
CA LEU A 241 -0.30 -18.75 19.24
C LEU A 241 -1.42 -18.37 20.22
N CYS A 242 -2.66 -18.83 19.98
CA CYS A 242 -3.80 -18.50 20.83
C CYS A 242 -3.99 -19.47 21.99
N ARG A 243 -3.55 -20.72 21.84
CA ARG A 243 -3.69 -21.78 22.86
C ARG A 243 -3.23 -21.35 24.26
N PRO A 244 -2.15 -20.57 24.46
CA PRO A 244 -1.75 -20.12 25.79
C PRO A 244 -2.76 -19.18 26.47
N PHE A 245 -3.69 -18.56 25.74
CA PHE A 245 -4.61 -17.54 26.24
C PHE A 245 -6.08 -17.98 26.24
N GLU A 246 -6.42 -19.00 25.45
CA GLU A 246 -7.79 -19.48 25.31
C GLU A 246 -8.38 -19.99 26.63
N SER A 247 -9.63 -19.60 26.92
CA SER A 247 -10.35 -19.92 28.17
C SER A 247 -9.63 -19.49 29.44
N LYS A 248 -8.75 -18.48 29.36
CA LYS A 248 -8.05 -17.89 30.50
C LYS A 248 -8.43 -16.43 30.70
N VAL A 249 -8.26 -15.96 31.93
CA VAL A 249 -8.58 -14.59 32.32
C VAL A 249 -7.40 -13.68 32.00
N LEU A 250 -7.70 -12.60 31.28
CA LEU A 250 -6.81 -11.47 31.03
C LEU A 250 -7.37 -10.23 31.71
N ARG A 251 -6.48 -9.28 31.92
CA ARG A 251 -6.83 -7.95 32.38
C ARG A 251 -6.87 -6.96 31.21
N ARG A 252 -7.91 -6.15 31.13
CA ARG A 252 -8.15 -5.18 30.05
C ARG A 252 -7.17 -4.00 30.10
N ASP A 253 -6.95 -3.49 31.31
CA ASP A 253 -6.05 -2.40 31.68
C ASP A 253 -4.63 -2.92 32.04
N ASP A 254 -3.78 -2.02 32.55
CA ASP A 254 -2.39 -2.26 32.92
C ASP A 254 -2.18 -2.65 34.40
N GLY A 255 -3.26 -2.98 35.12
CA GLY A 255 -3.19 -3.39 36.51
C GLY A 255 -2.56 -4.77 36.77
N PRO A 256 -2.59 -5.26 38.03
CA PRO A 256 -1.84 -6.44 38.45
C PRO A 256 -2.28 -7.73 37.75
N VAL A 257 -1.30 -8.57 37.44
CA VAL A 257 -1.43 -9.93 36.90
C VAL A 257 -1.00 -10.97 37.94
N GLY A 258 -1.37 -12.23 37.73
CA GLY A 258 -1.18 -13.35 38.65
C GLY A 258 -2.45 -13.63 39.46
N LYS A 259 -2.27 -14.15 40.68
CA LYS A 259 -3.39 -14.40 41.60
C LYS A 259 -3.82 -13.08 42.24
N VAL A 260 -4.93 -12.52 41.77
CA VAL A 260 -5.50 -11.26 42.27
C VAL A 260 -6.76 -11.56 43.08
N GLN A 261 -6.89 -10.93 44.24
CA GLN A 261 -8.14 -10.95 45.00
C GLN A 261 -9.06 -9.87 44.45
N VAL A 262 -10.24 -10.27 44.00
CA VAL A 262 -11.27 -9.38 43.47
C VAL A 262 -12.60 -9.70 44.11
N GLU A 263 -13.44 -8.68 44.29
CA GLU A 263 -14.76 -8.88 44.87
C GLU A 263 -15.66 -9.71 43.94
N HIS A 264 -16.53 -10.52 44.53
CA HIS A 264 -17.50 -11.32 43.83
C HIS A 264 -18.49 -10.41 43.10
N ALA A 265 -18.81 -10.71 41.84
CA ALA A 265 -19.65 -9.85 41.01
C ALA A 265 -21.13 -9.68 41.45
N THR A 266 -21.56 -10.30 42.56
CA THR A 266 -22.95 -10.26 43.08
C THR A 266 -23.04 -10.31 44.60
N GLN A 267 -21.95 -10.59 45.29
CA GLN A 267 -21.94 -10.77 46.73
C GLN A 267 -20.97 -9.74 47.28
N ASP A 268 -21.53 -8.71 47.91
CA ASP A 268 -20.76 -7.65 48.52
C ASP A 268 -19.88 -8.24 49.64
N ASP A 269 -18.66 -7.71 49.80
CA ASP A 269 -17.65 -8.11 50.79
C ASP A 269 -17.12 -9.55 50.66
N VAL A 270 -17.42 -10.27 49.57
CA VAL A 270 -16.89 -11.61 49.29
C VAL A 270 -15.74 -11.54 48.30
N MET A 271 -14.52 -11.82 48.76
CA MET A 271 -13.32 -11.84 47.89
C MET A 271 -13.11 -13.20 47.22
N VAL A 272 -12.86 -13.20 45.91
CA VAL A 272 -12.55 -14.36 45.08
C VAL A 272 -11.16 -14.20 44.48
N THR A 273 -10.35 -15.26 44.56
CA THR A 273 -9.05 -15.28 43.91
C THR A 273 -9.21 -15.63 42.43
N VAL A 274 -8.79 -14.73 41.54
CA VAL A 274 -8.80 -14.91 40.10
C VAL A 274 -7.36 -14.98 39.59
N ASP A 275 -7.05 -15.99 38.79
CA ASP A 275 -5.74 -16.14 38.14
C ASP A 275 -5.71 -15.41 36.80
N VAL A 276 -5.13 -14.22 36.80
CA VAL A 276 -4.97 -13.35 35.64
C VAL A 276 -3.63 -13.65 34.98
N ILE A 277 -3.64 -14.23 33.79
CA ILE A 277 -2.39 -14.73 33.18
C ILE A 277 -1.56 -13.65 32.47
N ASP A 278 -2.21 -12.56 32.04
CA ASP A 278 -1.58 -11.45 31.32
C ASP A 278 -2.54 -10.26 31.21
N THR A 279 -2.02 -9.12 30.77
CA THR A 279 -2.84 -8.01 30.27
C THR A 279 -3.23 -8.27 28.81
N MET A 280 -4.30 -7.64 28.33
CA MET A 280 -4.72 -7.69 26.93
C MET A 280 -3.60 -7.21 26.00
N ALA A 281 -2.93 -6.11 26.36
CA ALA A 281 -1.79 -5.59 25.61
C ALA A 281 -0.62 -6.60 25.59
N GLY A 282 -0.29 -7.23 26.73
CA GLY A 282 0.75 -8.24 26.85
C GLY A 282 0.46 -9.50 26.02
N ALA A 283 -0.78 -10.01 26.11
CA ALA A 283 -1.21 -11.17 25.32
C ALA A 283 -1.18 -10.88 23.81
N MET A 284 -1.62 -9.69 23.39
CA MET A 284 -1.53 -9.25 21.99
C MET A 284 -0.09 -9.17 21.50
N ALA A 285 0.83 -8.64 22.31
CA ALA A 285 2.26 -8.61 22.00
C ALA A 285 2.85 -10.03 21.83
N LYS A 286 2.32 -11.01 22.58
CA LYS A 286 2.68 -12.44 22.49
C LYS A 286 1.96 -13.20 21.36
N GLY A 287 1.12 -12.53 20.57
CA GLY A 287 0.49 -13.10 19.37
C GLY A 287 -1.00 -13.43 19.48
N LEU A 288 -1.68 -13.06 20.57
CA LEU A 288 -3.14 -13.09 20.62
C LEU A 288 -3.73 -12.10 19.60
N PHE A 289 -4.85 -12.47 18.96
CA PHE A 289 -5.46 -11.72 17.85
C PHE A 289 -4.54 -11.51 16.64
N HIS A 290 -3.65 -12.48 16.38
CA HIS A 290 -2.84 -12.53 15.16
C HIS A 290 -3.69 -12.53 13.87
N PRO A 291 -3.09 -12.32 12.68
CA PRO A 291 -3.82 -12.41 11.42
C PRO A 291 -4.56 -13.74 11.26
N ASN A 292 -5.82 -13.66 10.82
CA ASN A 292 -6.77 -14.78 10.73
C ASN A 292 -7.23 -15.41 12.07
N CYS A 293 -6.94 -14.81 13.22
CA CYS A 293 -7.50 -15.26 14.51
C CYS A 293 -9.04 -15.19 14.53
N ARG A 294 -9.67 -16.04 15.33
CA ARG A 294 -11.14 -16.13 15.56
C ARG A 294 -11.54 -15.85 17.00
N HIS A 295 -10.57 -15.68 17.89
CA HIS A 295 -10.81 -15.44 19.30
C HIS A 295 -11.44 -14.07 19.51
N SER A 296 -12.34 -13.95 20.46
CA SER A 296 -12.84 -12.69 21.00
C SER A 296 -12.56 -12.60 22.50
N ALA A 297 -12.64 -11.39 23.05
CA ALA A 297 -12.61 -11.16 24.49
C ALA A 297 -14.04 -10.95 25.01
N SER A 298 -14.40 -11.61 26.10
CA SER A 298 -15.71 -11.49 26.76
C SER A 298 -15.53 -11.03 28.20
N ALA A 299 -16.53 -10.36 28.78
CA ALA A 299 -16.53 -10.02 30.20
C ALA A 299 -16.32 -11.27 31.08
N TYR A 300 -15.39 -11.18 32.03
CA TYR A 300 -15.22 -12.18 33.08
C TYR A 300 -15.76 -11.60 34.39
N LEU A 301 -16.77 -12.26 34.95
CA LEU A 301 -17.39 -11.88 36.21
C LEU A 301 -16.87 -12.80 37.33
N PRO A 302 -16.13 -12.26 38.32
CA PRO A 302 -15.64 -13.04 39.45
C PRO A 302 -16.74 -13.80 40.17
N GLY A 303 -16.51 -15.10 40.41
CA GLY A 303 -17.47 -15.99 41.09
C GLY A 303 -18.64 -16.49 40.23
N ILE A 304 -18.85 -15.94 39.02
CA ILE A 304 -20.00 -16.27 38.16
C ILE A 304 -19.57 -16.92 36.86
N THR A 305 -18.54 -16.37 36.20
CA THR A 305 -18.11 -16.86 34.89
C THR A 305 -17.37 -18.20 35.04
N THR A 306 -17.91 -19.24 34.40
CA THR A 306 -17.29 -20.57 34.34
C THR A 306 -16.47 -20.72 33.07
N LEU A 307 -15.19 -21.06 33.24
CA LEU A 307 -14.26 -21.26 32.13
C LEU A 307 -14.16 -22.75 31.78
N LYS A 308 -14.09 -23.06 30.49
CA LYS A 308 -13.84 -24.43 30.02
C LYS A 308 -12.39 -24.82 30.25
N LYS A 309 -12.15 -26.09 30.55
CA LYS A 309 -10.81 -26.68 30.70
C LYS A 309 -10.53 -27.65 29.56
N GLY A 310 -9.26 -27.79 29.18
CA GLY A 310 -8.82 -28.79 28.20
C GLY A 310 -9.23 -28.50 26.75
N THR A 311 -9.26 -27.23 26.34
CA THR A 311 -9.73 -26.83 25.00
C THR A 311 -8.72 -27.05 23.87
N ALA A 312 -7.49 -27.47 24.18
CA ALA A 312 -6.43 -27.57 23.19
C ALA A 312 -6.68 -28.66 22.13
N ASP A 313 -6.69 -28.29 20.84
CA ASP A 313 -6.90 -29.19 19.70
C ASP A 313 -5.80 -29.09 18.62
N PRO A 314 -4.59 -29.63 18.87
CA PRO A 314 -3.49 -29.61 17.89
C PRO A 314 -3.75 -30.45 16.63
N GLU A 315 -4.50 -31.55 16.77
CA GLU A 315 -4.79 -32.46 15.67
C GLU A 315 -5.79 -31.83 14.70
N GLY A 316 -6.85 -31.20 15.22
CA GLY A 316 -7.83 -30.47 14.44
C GLY A 316 -7.21 -29.27 13.71
N ASP A 317 -6.24 -28.56 14.30
CA ASP A 317 -5.48 -27.53 13.57
C ASP A 317 -4.74 -28.12 12.36
N ARG A 318 -3.99 -29.22 12.53
CA ARG A 318 -3.28 -29.89 11.43
C ARG A 318 -4.24 -30.38 10.33
N ALA A 319 -5.35 -31.01 10.72
CA ALA A 319 -6.35 -31.51 9.79
C ALA A 319 -6.99 -30.36 8.99
N ARG A 320 -7.27 -29.23 9.64
CA ARG A 320 -7.75 -28.01 8.98
C ARG A 320 -6.72 -27.43 8.03
N GLN A 321 -5.44 -27.34 8.40
CA GLN A 321 -4.39 -26.83 7.51
C GLN A 321 -4.29 -27.67 6.22
N LYS A 322 -4.39 -29.00 6.35
CA LYS A 322 -4.42 -29.92 5.20
C LYS A 322 -5.66 -29.71 4.33
N GLN A 323 -6.84 -29.49 4.92
CA GLN A 323 -8.03 -29.10 4.16
C GLN A 323 -7.80 -27.80 3.37
N ARG A 324 -7.23 -26.75 3.99
CA ARG A 324 -6.93 -25.47 3.31
C ARG A 324 -5.94 -25.63 2.17
N TYR A 325 -4.95 -26.51 2.31
CA TYR A 325 -4.02 -26.86 1.23
C TYR A 325 -4.74 -27.48 0.03
N LEU A 326 -5.64 -28.43 0.26
CA LEU A 326 -6.42 -29.06 -0.81
C LEU A 326 -7.38 -28.07 -1.49
N GLU A 327 -8.05 -27.21 -0.72
CA GLU A 327 -8.88 -26.13 -1.26
C GLU A 327 -8.07 -25.18 -2.18
N ARG A 328 -6.87 -24.76 -1.76
CA ARG A 328 -5.97 -23.95 -2.60
C ARG A 328 -5.58 -24.65 -3.90
N ARG A 329 -5.32 -25.96 -3.86
CA ARG A 329 -5.01 -26.75 -5.07
C ARG A 329 -6.18 -26.81 -6.04
N ILE A 330 -7.41 -26.97 -5.54
CA ILE A 330 -8.62 -26.96 -6.37
C ILE A 330 -8.77 -25.59 -7.05
N ARG A 331 -8.60 -24.49 -6.31
CA ARG A 331 -8.67 -23.13 -6.88
C ARG A 331 -7.63 -22.90 -7.95
N ALA A 332 -6.37 -23.28 -7.68
CA ALA A 332 -5.30 -23.18 -8.66
C ALA A 332 -5.69 -23.90 -9.95
N ALA A 333 -6.09 -25.18 -9.88
CA ALA A 333 -6.48 -25.95 -11.05
C ALA A 333 -7.66 -25.33 -11.83
N LYS A 334 -8.65 -24.73 -11.15
CA LYS A 334 -9.75 -24.01 -11.82
C LYS A 334 -9.29 -22.74 -12.54
N GLU A 335 -8.37 -21.98 -11.93
CA GLU A 335 -7.76 -20.81 -12.59
C GLU A 335 -7.02 -21.21 -13.88
N GLN A 336 -6.30 -22.34 -13.86
CA GLN A 336 -5.67 -22.90 -15.06
C GLN A 336 -6.71 -23.19 -16.15
N ALA A 337 -7.87 -23.75 -15.78
CA ALA A 337 -8.93 -24.08 -16.74
C ALA A 337 -9.56 -22.83 -17.39
N VAL A 338 -9.69 -21.72 -16.65
CA VAL A 338 -10.19 -20.44 -17.19
C VAL A 338 -9.16 -19.77 -18.08
N GLY A 339 -7.89 -19.84 -17.69
CA GLY A 339 -6.78 -19.25 -18.42
C GLY A 339 -6.33 -20.05 -19.65
N ALA A 340 -6.75 -21.30 -19.82
CA ALA A 340 -6.29 -22.16 -20.91
C ALA A 340 -6.49 -21.53 -22.31
N LEU A 341 -5.41 -21.45 -23.09
CA LEU A 341 -5.39 -20.97 -24.47
C LEU A 341 -5.81 -22.06 -25.46
N THR A 342 -5.57 -23.34 -25.14
CA THR A 342 -5.93 -24.49 -26.00
C THR A 342 -7.00 -25.41 -25.36
N PRO A 343 -7.76 -26.17 -26.19
CA PRO A 343 -8.72 -27.16 -25.69
C PRO A 343 -8.09 -28.27 -24.84
N GLU A 344 -6.90 -28.73 -25.20
CA GLU A 344 -6.16 -29.80 -24.51
C GLU A 344 -5.75 -29.34 -23.11
N ALA A 345 -5.18 -28.13 -23.00
CA ALA A 345 -4.81 -27.55 -21.71
C ALA A 345 -6.03 -27.35 -20.79
N LYS A 346 -7.19 -27.00 -21.36
CA LYS A 346 -8.46 -26.89 -20.63
C LYS A 346 -8.92 -28.26 -20.10
N LYS A 347 -8.79 -29.32 -20.90
CA LYS A 347 -9.10 -30.70 -20.49
C LYS A 347 -8.20 -31.16 -19.34
N ASP A 348 -6.89 -30.93 -19.44
CA ASP A 348 -5.90 -31.32 -18.41
C ASP A 348 -6.09 -30.55 -17.10
N ALA A 349 -6.38 -29.25 -17.18
CA ALA A 349 -6.72 -28.44 -16.01
C ALA A 349 -8.01 -28.96 -15.33
N THR A 350 -9.02 -29.32 -16.11
CA THR A 350 -10.27 -29.90 -15.60
C THR A 350 -10.04 -31.25 -14.91
N ALA A 351 -9.20 -32.12 -15.47
CA ALA A 351 -8.81 -33.38 -14.84
C ALA A 351 -8.11 -33.15 -13.48
N ARG A 352 -7.23 -32.14 -13.40
CA ARG A 352 -6.57 -31.74 -12.14
C ARG A 352 -7.57 -31.24 -11.09
N VAL A 353 -8.63 -30.52 -11.50
CA VAL A 353 -9.73 -30.12 -10.59
C VAL A 353 -10.39 -31.36 -9.98
N HIS A 354 -10.74 -32.36 -10.79
CA HIS A 354 -11.39 -33.58 -10.32
C HIS A 354 -10.51 -34.37 -9.35
N ALA A 355 -9.23 -34.53 -9.66
CA ALA A 355 -8.26 -35.22 -8.80
C ALA A 355 -8.11 -34.51 -7.44
N ALA A 356 -7.99 -33.18 -7.44
CA ALA A 356 -7.89 -32.41 -6.20
C ALA A 356 -9.19 -32.47 -5.36
N GLN A 357 -10.35 -32.46 -6.01
CA GLN A 357 -11.65 -32.64 -5.34
C GLN A 357 -11.80 -34.05 -4.75
N GLN A 358 -11.29 -35.08 -5.41
CA GLN A 358 -11.26 -36.44 -4.87
C GLN A 358 -10.38 -36.52 -3.62
N ALA A 359 -9.18 -35.92 -3.66
CA ALA A 359 -8.30 -35.83 -2.50
C ALA A 359 -8.95 -35.10 -1.31
N LEU A 360 -9.70 -34.01 -1.57
CA LEU A 360 -10.45 -33.31 -0.54
C LEU A 360 -11.55 -34.20 0.06
N ARG A 361 -12.32 -34.92 -0.76
CA ARG A 361 -13.35 -35.86 -0.26
C ARG A 361 -12.75 -36.96 0.61
N ALA A 362 -11.62 -37.53 0.20
CA ALA A 362 -10.91 -38.55 0.98
C ALA A 362 -10.41 -37.98 2.32
N HIS A 363 -9.87 -36.77 2.33
CA HIS A 363 -9.42 -36.10 3.57
C HIS A 363 -10.58 -35.82 4.53
N LEU A 364 -11.74 -35.40 4.02
CA LEU A 364 -12.94 -35.16 4.84
C LEU A 364 -13.55 -36.47 5.36
N ALA A 365 -13.52 -37.54 4.59
CA ALA A 365 -13.95 -38.87 5.05
C ALA A 365 -13.08 -39.37 6.22
N ALA A 366 -11.77 -39.10 6.18
CA ALA A 366 -10.85 -39.43 7.26
C ALA A 366 -10.97 -38.52 8.50
N HIS A 367 -11.61 -37.35 8.39
CA HIS A 367 -11.76 -36.38 9.49
C HIS A 367 -13.21 -35.87 9.56
N PRO A 368 -14.15 -36.63 10.14
CA PRO A 368 -15.59 -36.31 10.11
C PRO A 368 -15.98 -34.97 10.76
N PHE A 369 -15.14 -34.45 11.66
CA PHE A 369 -15.31 -33.14 12.28
C PHE A 369 -15.03 -31.96 11.33
N LEU A 370 -14.45 -32.21 10.15
CA LEU A 370 -14.23 -31.19 9.12
C LEU A 370 -15.43 -31.06 8.18
N LYS A 371 -15.81 -29.83 7.86
CA LYS A 371 -16.89 -29.52 6.93
C LYS A 371 -16.35 -29.10 5.56
N ARG A 372 -16.90 -29.67 4.48
CA ARG A 372 -16.67 -29.18 3.12
C ARG A 372 -17.35 -27.83 2.91
N LEU A 373 -16.63 -26.88 2.35
CA LEU A 373 -17.16 -25.54 2.05
C LEU A 373 -16.96 -25.24 0.57
N PRO A 374 -17.93 -25.59 -0.31
CA PRO A 374 -17.77 -25.53 -1.76
C PRO A 374 -17.42 -24.16 -2.32
N TYR A 375 -17.81 -23.08 -1.64
CA TYR A 375 -17.44 -21.72 -2.04
C TYR A 375 -15.93 -21.50 -2.00
N ARG A 376 -15.18 -22.14 -1.08
CA ARG A 376 -13.71 -22.01 -0.95
C ARG A 376 -12.97 -22.61 -2.12
N GLU A 377 -13.64 -23.43 -2.91
CA GLU A 377 -13.09 -24.07 -4.09
C GLU A 377 -13.23 -23.21 -5.36
N GLN A 378 -13.94 -22.07 -5.33
CA GLN A 378 -14.14 -21.24 -6.52
C GLN A 378 -12.91 -20.37 -6.86
N ILE A 379 -12.79 -19.95 -8.12
CA ILE A 379 -11.69 -19.08 -8.57
C ILE A 379 -11.74 -17.76 -7.83
N GLY A 380 -10.58 -17.26 -7.40
CA GLY A 380 -10.48 -16.09 -6.55
C GLY A 380 -10.98 -16.32 -5.12
N ALA A 381 -11.84 -17.32 -4.85
CA ALA A 381 -12.43 -17.51 -3.54
C ALA A 381 -11.36 -17.64 -2.45
N GLY A 382 -11.68 -17.09 -1.30
CA GLY A 382 -10.79 -17.10 -0.16
C GLY A 382 -11.23 -18.08 0.90
N ASN A 383 -10.96 -17.72 2.14
CA ASN A 383 -11.46 -18.44 3.31
C ASN A 383 -12.95 -18.16 3.58
N LEU A 384 -13.58 -17.19 2.91
CA LEU A 384 -14.92 -16.71 3.25
C LEU A 384 -15.89 -16.84 2.06
N PRO A 385 -17.19 -17.10 2.31
CA PRO A 385 -18.18 -17.21 1.25
C PRO A 385 -18.38 -15.85 0.59
N SER A 386 -18.56 -15.82 -0.73
CA SER A 386 -18.94 -14.59 -1.43
C SER A 386 -20.28 -14.10 -0.88
N GLY A 387 -20.35 -12.82 -0.52
CA GLY A 387 -21.60 -12.23 -0.03
C GLY A 387 -22.71 -12.37 -1.07
N LYS A 388 -23.95 -12.67 -0.67
CA LYS A 388 -25.13 -12.53 -1.55
C LYS A 388 -25.37 -11.03 -1.81
N GLY A 389 -24.52 -10.40 -2.60
CA GLY A 389 -24.81 -9.12 -3.29
C GLY A 389 -25.74 -9.37 -4.48
N PRO A 390 -26.25 -8.32 -5.16
CA PRO A 390 -27.27 -8.47 -6.19
C PRO A 390 -26.82 -9.49 -7.23
N LYS A 391 -27.74 -10.38 -7.65
CA LYS A 391 -27.49 -11.39 -8.67
C LYS A 391 -27.14 -10.70 -10.00
N GLY A 392 -25.88 -10.36 -10.19
CA GLY A 392 -25.31 -10.04 -11.49
C GLY A 392 -25.05 -11.35 -12.22
N GLY A 393 -25.58 -11.46 -13.43
CA GLY A 393 -25.35 -12.58 -14.34
C GLY A 393 -23.90 -12.68 -14.81
N PRO A 394 -23.62 -13.34 -15.95
CA PRO A 394 -22.25 -13.51 -16.43
C PRO A 394 -21.53 -12.16 -16.57
N VAL A 395 -20.21 -12.19 -16.40
CA VAL A 395 -19.26 -11.06 -16.37
C VAL A 395 -19.26 -10.27 -17.67
N GLN A 396 -20.29 -9.47 -17.88
CA GLN A 396 -20.47 -8.58 -19.04
C GLN A 396 -20.33 -7.11 -18.63
N ASP A 397 -20.62 -6.78 -17.37
CA ASP A 397 -20.64 -5.39 -16.86
C ASP A 397 -19.24 -4.74 -16.67
N LEU A 398 -18.16 -5.50 -16.89
CA LEU A 398 -16.77 -5.04 -16.83
C LEU A 398 -16.04 -5.17 -18.18
N ALA A 399 -16.75 -5.49 -19.26
CA ALA A 399 -16.17 -5.47 -20.61
C ALA A 399 -16.12 -4.03 -21.14
N PRO A 400 -14.99 -3.57 -21.70
CA PRO A 400 -14.93 -2.25 -22.31
C PRO A 400 -15.88 -2.19 -23.54
N PRO A 401 -16.67 -1.12 -23.72
CA PRO A 401 -17.45 -0.94 -24.93
C PRO A 401 -16.51 -0.82 -26.13
N VAL A 402 -16.92 -1.39 -27.26
CA VAL A 402 -16.21 -1.29 -28.55
C VAL A 402 -16.30 0.17 -29.01
N GLN A 403 -15.18 0.89 -29.02
CA GLN A 403 -15.11 2.27 -29.53
C GLN A 403 -14.89 2.26 -31.05
N GLN A 404 -15.73 2.99 -31.76
CA GLN A 404 -15.52 3.42 -33.16
C GLN A 404 -14.54 4.61 -33.19
N GLU A 405 -13.68 4.61 -34.19
CA GLU A 405 -12.62 5.59 -34.45
C GLU A 405 -13.19 6.98 -34.80
N LEU A 406 -12.52 8.04 -34.35
CA LEU A 406 -12.80 9.42 -34.78
C LEU A 406 -11.48 10.14 -35.11
N ASP A 407 -11.52 10.80 -36.27
CA ASP A 407 -10.43 11.39 -37.03
C ASP A 407 -9.77 12.64 -36.42
N THR A 408 -8.54 12.88 -36.88
CA THR A 408 -7.61 13.96 -36.51
C THR A 408 -7.79 15.25 -37.33
N THR A 409 -7.48 16.43 -36.77
CA THR A 409 -7.04 17.63 -37.53
C THR A 409 -6.24 18.62 -36.63
N PRO A 410 -5.28 19.42 -37.15
CA PRO A 410 -4.11 19.91 -36.39
C PRO A 410 -4.12 21.38 -35.94
N ALA A 411 -3.22 21.68 -35.00
CA ALA A 411 -3.03 22.95 -34.29
C ALA A 411 -2.29 24.05 -35.08
N ALA A 412 -2.62 25.32 -34.80
CA ALA A 412 -2.00 26.52 -35.35
C ALA A 412 -0.90 27.11 -34.43
N ARG A 413 0.10 27.74 -35.07
CA ARG A 413 1.37 28.27 -34.56
C ARG A 413 1.26 29.75 -34.18
N LEU A 414 1.93 30.20 -33.12
CA LEU A 414 2.22 31.63 -32.84
C LEU A 414 3.68 31.81 -32.41
N GLU A 415 4.32 32.88 -32.91
CA GLU A 415 5.73 33.26 -32.73
C GLU A 415 6.00 34.13 -31.48
N PRO A 416 7.25 34.24 -31.00
CA PRO A 416 7.59 34.91 -29.73
C PRO A 416 8.12 36.36 -29.91
N PRO A 417 8.04 37.23 -28.88
CA PRO A 417 8.73 38.52 -28.87
C PRO A 417 10.07 38.51 -28.11
N VAL A 418 10.91 39.49 -28.48
CA VAL A 418 12.35 39.66 -28.23
C VAL A 418 12.67 40.25 -26.84
N LEU A 419 13.78 39.81 -26.22
CA LEU A 419 14.33 40.27 -24.93
C LEU A 419 15.41 41.37 -25.09
N ALA A 420 15.43 42.33 -24.15
CA ALA A 420 16.51 43.31 -23.94
C ALA A 420 17.55 42.81 -22.89
N PRO A 421 18.81 43.29 -22.88
CA PRO A 421 19.91 42.60 -22.22
C PRO A 421 20.06 42.93 -20.73
N ALA A 422 20.50 41.92 -19.96
CA ALA A 422 20.74 41.98 -18.52
C ALA A 422 22.09 42.63 -18.15
N ARG A 423 22.12 43.36 -17.03
CA ARG A 423 23.35 43.90 -16.40
C ARG A 423 23.99 42.84 -15.48
N THR A 424 25.31 42.76 -15.52
CA THR A 424 26.17 41.93 -14.64
C THR A 424 26.43 42.61 -13.28
N PRO A 425 26.36 41.90 -12.14
CA PRO A 425 26.84 42.41 -10.86
C PRO A 425 28.27 41.94 -10.52
N GLU A 426 29.00 42.78 -9.80
CA GLU A 426 30.39 42.64 -9.33
C GLU A 426 30.55 41.67 -8.14
N PRO A 427 31.78 41.16 -7.86
CA PRO A 427 32.02 40.08 -6.91
C PRO A 427 32.31 40.54 -5.46
N GLU A 428 31.79 39.78 -4.49
CA GLU A 428 32.03 39.94 -3.04
C GLU A 428 33.26 39.12 -2.52
N PRO A 429 33.80 39.46 -1.32
CA PRO A 429 35.14 39.03 -0.89
C PRO A 429 35.23 37.61 -0.30
N VAL A 430 36.41 37.00 -0.48
CA VAL A 430 36.73 35.59 -0.19
C VAL A 430 36.85 35.32 1.32
N ARG A 431 35.94 34.50 1.87
CA ARG A 431 36.11 33.80 3.16
C ARG A 431 36.74 32.43 2.93
N GLU A 432 37.61 31.98 3.84
CA GLU A 432 38.17 30.61 3.81
C GLU A 432 37.04 29.58 3.65
N ARG A 433 37.14 28.81 2.56
CA ARG A 433 36.11 27.87 2.12
C ARG A 433 36.18 26.61 3.00
N ALA A 434 35.05 26.23 3.59
CA ALA A 434 34.93 24.93 4.25
C ALA A 434 35.20 23.79 3.25
N PRO A 435 35.85 22.69 3.68
CA PRO A 435 36.16 21.57 2.79
C PRO A 435 34.88 20.98 2.18
N THR A 436 34.90 20.78 0.88
CA THR A 436 33.82 20.19 0.09
C THR A 436 33.55 18.75 0.48
N LEU A 437 32.36 18.22 0.15
CA LEU A 437 32.10 16.78 0.33
C LEU A 437 33.15 15.89 -0.38
N ALA A 438 33.65 16.32 -1.55
CA ALA A 438 34.72 15.61 -2.26
C ALA A 438 36.03 15.54 -1.47
N GLU A 439 36.49 16.66 -0.92
CA GLU A 439 37.71 16.73 -0.11
C GLU A 439 37.58 15.92 1.18
N ARG A 440 36.40 15.98 1.82
CA ARG A 440 36.11 15.18 3.02
C ARG A 440 36.13 13.69 2.72
N VAL A 441 35.44 13.24 1.66
CA VAL A 441 35.43 11.82 1.26
C VAL A 441 36.83 11.34 0.86
N ALA A 442 37.63 12.20 0.23
CA ALA A 442 39.03 11.90 -0.13
C ALA A 442 39.95 11.75 1.10
N SER A 443 39.56 12.24 2.29
CA SER A 443 40.32 12.02 3.54
C SER A 443 40.36 10.55 3.96
N GLY A 444 39.43 9.73 3.48
CA GLY A 444 39.33 8.30 3.76
C GLY A 444 38.22 7.95 4.76
N GLU A 445 37.84 6.68 4.78
CA GLU A 445 36.82 6.13 5.67
C GLU A 445 37.45 5.68 7.00
N GLN A 446 36.95 6.20 8.13
CA GLN A 446 37.34 5.75 9.48
C GLN A 446 36.44 4.64 9.99
N SER A 447 35.12 4.77 9.82
CA SER A 447 34.15 3.75 10.21
C SER A 447 32.85 3.87 9.43
N ARG A 448 32.14 2.75 9.31
CA ARG A 448 30.86 2.65 8.59
C ARG A 448 29.83 1.92 9.42
N THR A 449 28.62 2.45 9.43
CA THR A 449 27.45 1.85 10.06
C THR A 449 26.34 1.75 9.04
N GLU A 450 25.87 0.54 8.76
CA GLU A 450 24.71 0.36 7.90
C GLU A 450 23.46 0.94 8.58
N LEU A 451 22.81 1.90 7.93
CA LEU A 451 21.56 2.48 8.43
C LEU A 451 20.33 1.69 7.95
N GLY A 452 20.52 0.82 6.95
CA GLY A 452 19.53 -0.05 6.36
C GLY A 452 19.63 -0.10 4.83
N GLY A 453 19.10 -1.17 4.25
CA GLY A 453 19.00 -1.37 2.80
C GLY A 453 17.60 -1.83 2.42
N GLY A 454 16.96 -1.08 1.51
CA GLY A 454 15.58 -1.29 1.07
C GLY A 454 15.49 -1.87 -0.35
N MET A 455 14.30 -1.81 -0.93
CA MET A 455 14.03 -2.21 -2.33
C MET A 455 14.82 -1.38 -3.35
N TYR A 456 15.23 -0.16 -2.98
CA TYR A 456 15.78 0.84 -3.90
C TYR A 456 17.28 1.09 -3.73
N GLY A 457 17.91 0.66 -2.64
CA GLY A 457 19.34 0.88 -2.45
C GLY A 457 19.82 0.57 -1.03
N ASP A 458 21.13 0.49 -0.87
CA ASP A 458 21.81 0.36 0.41
C ASP A 458 22.28 1.73 0.90
N THR A 459 22.06 2.02 2.19
CA THR A 459 22.45 3.30 2.81
C THR A 459 23.30 3.05 4.05
N SER A 460 24.46 3.68 4.09
CA SER A 460 25.39 3.61 5.21
C SER A 460 25.72 5.01 5.72
N LEU A 461 25.81 5.16 7.04
CA LEU A 461 26.45 6.32 7.66
C LEU A 461 27.94 6.03 7.77
N VAL A 462 28.76 6.94 7.27
CA VAL A 462 30.21 6.82 7.28
C VAL A 462 30.78 7.98 8.07
N THR A 463 31.69 7.67 8.98
CA THR A 463 32.57 8.65 9.63
C THR A 463 33.89 8.65 8.87
N LEU A 464 34.29 9.83 8.40
CA LEU A 464 35.48 10.06 7.58
C LEU A 464 36.69 10.32 8.48
N ALA A 465 37.90 10.22 7.93
CA ALA A 465 39.15 10.33 8.68
C ALA A 465 39.35 11.74 9.28
N ASP A 466 38.77 12.76 8.66
CA ASP A 466 38.72 14.13 9.19
C ASP A 466 37.70 14.32 10.35
N GLY A 467 37.02 13.25 10.77
CA GLY A 467 36.01 13.24 11.83
C GLY A 467 34.62 13.68 11.38
N SER A 468 34.46 14.11 10.13
CA SER A 468 33.16 14.46 9.57
C SER A 468 32.33 13.23 9.23
N LYS A 469 31.03 13.43 8.96
CA LYS A 469 30.10 12.36 8.58
C LYS A 469 29.59 12.58 7.17
N ALA A 470 29.40 11.47 6.46
CA ALA A 470 28.74 11.43 5.17
C ALA A 470 27.81 10.22 5.10
N VAL A 471 26.82 10.29 4.22
CA VAL A 471 25.93 9.17 3.93
C VAL A 471 26.38 8.56 2.60
N HIS A 472 26.77 7.29 2.62
CA HIS A 472 27.10 6.54 1.40
C HIS A 472 25.86 5.78 0.93
N LYS A 473 25.53 5.90 -0.36
CA LYS A 473 24.37 5.26 -0.97
C LYS A 473 24.76 4.52 -2.24
N VAL A 474 24.30 3.28 -2.34
CA VAL A 474 24.39 2.45 -3.55
C VAL A 474 22.96 2.16 -4.01
N ALA A 475 22.54 2.80 -5.10
CA ALA A 475 21.25 2.56 -5.74
C ALA A 475 21.22 1.15 -6.32
N LYS A 476 20.14 0.41 -6.05
CA LYS A 476 19.95 -0.96 -6.53
C LYS A 476 19.16 -0.96 -7.82
N ARG A 477 19.62 -1.77 -8.79
CA ARG A 477 18.81 -2.10 -9.97
C ARG A 477 17.55 -2.85 -9.51
N THR A 478 16.40 -2.23 -9.73
CA THR A 478 15.12 -2.92 -9.69
C THR A 478 14.96 -3.69 -11.01
N HIS A 479 13.76 -4.18 -11.33
CA HIS A 479 13.51 -4.94 -12.56
C HIS A 479 13.63 -4.12 -13.86
N LEU A 480 14.06 -2.84 -13.78
CA LEU A 480 14.39 -1.94 -14.88
C LEU A 480 15.83 -1.45 -14.65
N ALA A 481 16.68 -1.50 -15.67
CA ALA A 481 18.11 -1.20 -15.55
C ALA A 481 18.42 0.30 -15.32
N ASP A 482 17.50 1.18 -15.71
CA ASP A 482 17.66 2.64 -15.70
C ASP A 482 17.18 3.30 -14.38
N ASP A 483 16.31 2.62 -13.60
CA ASP A 483 15.75 3.12 -12.31
C ASP A 483 16.83 3.53 -11.28
N ALA A 484 18.00 2.88 -11.30
CA ALA A 484 19.08 3.14 -10.34
C ALA A 484 19.90 4.39 -10.70
N VAL A 485 20.05 4.68 -11.99
CA VAL A 485 20.72 5.91 -12.46
C VAL A 485 19.79 7.10 -12.26
N ASP A 486 18.50 6.93 -12.60
CA ASP A 486 17.44 7.91 -12.36
C ASP A 486 17.40 8.33 -10.89
N GLN A 487 17.54 7.36 -9.96
CA GLN A 487 17.55 7.65 -8.53
C GLN A 487 18.72 8.54 -8.10
N VAL A 488 19.94 8.29 -8.60
CA VAL A 488 21.11 9.12 -8.28
C VAL A 488 20.98 10.50 -8.93
N ASP A 489 20.46 10.57 -10.15
CA ASP A 489 20.16 11.84 -10.83
C ASP A 489 19.11 12.66 -10.06
N ALA A 490 18.05 12.00 -9.57
CA ALA A 490 16.99 12.62 -8.78
C ALA A 490 17.50 13.12 -7.41
N GLU A 491 18.38 12.38 -6.75
CA GLU A 491 19.03 12.82 -5.49
C GLU A 491 19.90 14.06 -5.70
N GLN A 492 20.69 14.08 -6.78
CA GLN A 492 21.55 15.21 -7.10
C GLN A 492 20.72 16.45 -7.50
N LEU A 493 19.84 16.30 -8.49
CA LEU A 493 19.07 17.40 -9.06
C LEU A 493 18.00 17.90 -8.07
N GLY A 494 17.32 17.01 -7.35
CA GLY A 494 16.36 17.37 -6.31
C GLY A 494 17.00 18.19 -5.17
N GLY A 495 18.19 17.81 -4.72
CA GLY A 495 18.97 18.58 -3.75
C GLY A 495 19.41 19.96 -4.28
N GLN A 496 19.79 20.05 -5.56
CA GLN A 496 20.15 21.33 -6.19
C GLN A 496 18.93 22.26 -6.32
N VAL A 497 17.77 21.74 -6.74
CA VAL A 497 16.50 22.48 -6.79
C VAL A 497 16.12 22.97 -5.39
N ALA A 498 16.22 22.13 -4.36
CA ALA A 498 15.95 22.53 -2.99
C ALA A 498 16.83 23.70 -2.53
N ARG A 499 18.15 23.64 -2.78
CA ARG A 499 19.07 24.73 -2.46
C ARG A 499 18.78 26.00 -3.25
N ALA A 500 18.41 25.89 -4.52
CA ALA A 500 17.99 27.03 -5.34
C ALA A 500 16.76 27.75 -4.75
N LEU A 501 15.84 27.00 -4.13
CA LEU A 501 14.68 27.54 -3.42
C LEU A 501 15.00 28.05 -2.00
N GLY A 502 16.27 28.01 -1.57
CA GLY A 502 16.72 28.46 -0.24
C GLY A 502 16.53 27.45 0.89
N LEU A 503 16.21 26.19 0.57
CA LEU A 503 16.10 25.11 1.56
C LEU A 503 17.48 24.49 1.86
N PRO A 504 17.72 24.11 3.13
CA PRO A 504 18.84 23.23 3.45
C PRO A 504 18.60 21.84 2.84
N ALA A 505 19.55 21.35 2.05
CA ALA A 505 19.52 20.03 1.42
C ALA A 505 20.95 19.50 1.20
N PRO A 506 21.18 18.18 1.33
CA PRO A 506 22.52 17.60 1.29
C PRO A 506 23.20 17.81 -0.06
N GLU A 507 24.49 18.15 -0.04
CA GLU A 507 25.35 18.04 -1.22
C GLU A 507 25.46 16.57 -1.64
N VAL A 508 25.52 16.31 -2.95
CA VAL A 508 25.67 14.96 -3.51
C VAL A 508 26.95 14.90 -4.33
N LEU A 509 27.84 14.00 -3.96
CA LEU A 509 29.05 13.65 -4.69
C LEU A 509 28.84 12.30 -5.38
N ARG A 510 28.80 12.31 -6.71
CA ARG A 510 28.70 11.08 -7.50
C ARG A 510 30.05 10.41 -7.62
N VAL A 511 30.10 9.11 -7.36
CA VAL A 511 31.31 8.29 -7.54
C VAL A 511 31.11 7.17 -8.57
N GLY A 512 29.87 6.92 -8.99
CA GLY A 512 29.53 6.01 -10.09
C GLY A 512 28.12 6.25 -10.64
N PRO A 513 27.67 5.47 -11.64
CA PRO A 513 26.34 5.62 -12.23
C PRO A 513 25.20 5.32 -11.25
N VAL A 514 25.47 4.50 -10.23
CA VAL A 514 24.50 4.07 -9.20
C VAL A 514 25.03 4.28 -7.79
N GLU A 515 26.15 4.98 -7.63
CA GLU A 515 26.85 5.12 -6.35
C GLU A 515 27.15 6.60 -6.07
N MET A 516 26.81 7.04 -4.86
CA MET A 516 26.98 8.42 -4.44
C MET A 516 27.28 8.54 -2.95
N TRP A 517 27.89 9.66 -2.59
CA TRP A 517 28.01 10.17 -1.24
C TRP A 517 27.09 11.38 -1.10
N GLN A 518 26.42 11.48 0.04
CA GLN A 518 25.63 12.64 0.41
C GLN A 518 26.20 13.26 1.68
N GLU A 519 26.15 14.58 1.77
CA GLU A 519 26.46 15.28 3.01
C GLU A 519 25.56 14.78 4.15
N PHE A 520 26.15 14.49 5.31
CA PHE A 520 25.36 14.19 6.48
C PHE A 520 24.71 15.46 7.02
N MET A 521 23.38 15.51 6.94
CA MET A 521 22.61 16.62 7.50
C MET A 521 22.35 16.38 8.99
N PRO A 522 22.86 17.23 9.89
CA PRO A 522 22.51 17.16 11.31
C PRO A 522 21.02 17.50 11.50
N GLY A 523 20.35 16.91 12.49
CA GLY A 523 18.95 17.24 12.79
C GLY A 523 18.15 16.06 13.32
N THR A 524 16.89 16.33 13.67
CA THR A 524 15.93 15.33 14.16
C THR A 524 14.95 15.00 13.04
N LEU A 525 14.77 13.71 12.73
CA LEU A 525 13.72 13.26 11.80
C LEU A 525 12.35 13.79 12.25
N ALA A 526 11.56 14.29 11.30
CA ALA A 526 10.23 14.82 11.62
C ALA A 526 9.32 13.76 12.28
N ALA A 527 9.50 12.48 11.95
CA ALA A 527 8.81 11.34 12.57
C ALA A 527 9.10 11.21 14.07
N LYS A 528 10.23 11.74 14.54
CA LYS A 528 10.67 11.73 15.95
C LYS A 528 10.46 13.07 16.64
N ALA A 529 9.99 14.09 15.93
CA ALA A 529 9.74 15.41 16.49
C ALA A 529 8.37 15.47 17.19
N LYS A 530 8.26 16.24 18.28
CA LYS A 530 7.01 16.37 19.06
C LYS A 530 5.91 17.17 18.34
N LYS A 531 6.27 18.14 17.50
CA LYS A 531 5.33 19.04 16.79
C LYS A 531 5.77 19.34 15.34
N PRO A 532 5.93 18.31 14.47
CA PRO A 532 6.40 18.53 13.10
C PRO A 532 5.39 19.32 12.24
N ALA A 533 4.10 19.26 12.56
CA ALA A 533 3.05 19.99 11.83
C ALA A 533 3.24 21.52 11.84
N GLY A 534 3.90 22.07 12.87
CA GLY A 534 4.17 23.51 12.96
C GLY A 534 5.14 24.04 11.90
N PHE A 535 5.85 23.15 11.19
CA PHE A 535 6.74 23.53 10.10
C PHE A 535 6.05 23.57 8.74
N LEU A 536 4.85 22.99 8.58
CA LEU A 536 4.17 22.91 7.29
C LEU A 536 3.84 24.30 6.73
N THR A 537 3.33 25.20 7.58
CA THR A 537 2.97 26.56 7.20
C THR A 537 4.04 27.59 7.56
N SER A 538 5.26 27.14 7.89
CA SER A 538 6.41 28.03 8.07
C SER A 538 6.95 28.51 6.72
N ASP A 539 7.83 29.51 6.70
CA ASP A 539 8.40 30.00 5.44
C ASP A 539 9.14 28.91 4.67
N ASP A 540 9.95 28.10 5.37
CA ASP A 540 10.59 26.93 4.78
C ASP A 540 9.59 25.80 4.45
N GLY A 541 8.44 25.76 5.12
CA GLY A 541 7.37 24.82 4.78
C GLY A 541 6.74 25.12 3.43
N TRP A 542 6.50 26.39 3.14
CA TRP A 542 6.07 26.84 1.81
C TRP A 542 7.14 26.63 0.74
N ARG A 543 8.43 26.85 1.05
CA ARG A 543 9.54 26.48 0.15
C ARG A 543 9.57 24.98 -0.12
N MET A 544 9.31 24.13 0.89
CA MET A 544 9.23 22.67 0.75
C MET A 544 8.03 22.25 -0.10
N ALA A 545 6.88 22.91 0.06
CA ALA A 545 5.70 22.68 -0.77
C ALA A 545 5.99 22.98 -2.24
N LEU A 546 6.64 24.12 -2.51
CA LEU A 546 7.07 24.47 -3.86
C LEU A 546 8.08 23.46 -4.40
N LEU A 547 9.06 23.03 -3.60
CA LEU A 547 10.02 21.99 -3.99
C LEU A 547 9.31 20.70 -4.43
N ASP A 548 8.48 20.13 -3.55
CA ASP A 548 7.85 18.83 -3.80
C ASP A 548 6.91 18.88 -5.02
N ALA A 549 6.19 20.00 -5.20
CA ALA A 549 5.34 20.22 -6.37
C ALA A 549 6.14 20.34 -7.68
N LEU A 550 7.30 20.99 -7.66
CA LEU A 550 8.13 21.20 -8.84
C LEU A 550 8.82 19.91 -9.30
N ILE A 551 9.34 19.13 -8.35
CA ILE A 551 10.06 17.89 -8.63
C ILE A 551 9.13 16.66 -8.68
N ASP A 552 7.83 16.84 -8.42
CA ASP A 552 6.82 15.79 -8.48
C ASP A 552 7.16 14.61 -7.56
N TYR A 553 7.39 14.92 -6.28
CA TYR A 553 7.94 13.97 -5.31
C TYR A 553 6.84 13.17 -4.59
N PRO A 554 6.69 11.86 -4.85
CA PRO A 554 5.54 11.09 -4.38
C PRO A 554 5.54 10.70 -2.90
N ASP A 555 6.62 10.95 -2.17
CA ASP A 555 6.90 10.23 -0.92
C ASP A 555 7.42 11.14 0.21
N ARG A 556 6.96 12.40 0.31
CA ARG A 556 7.38 13.30 1.41
C ARG A 556 6.67 12.94 2.73
N HIS A 557 7.01 11.80 3.32
CA HIS A 557 6.57 11.42 4.66
C HIS A 557 7.53 11.88 5.76
N SER A 558 7.13 11.74 7.02
CA SER A 558 7.87 12.25 8.20
C SER A 558 9.27 11.66 8.42
N TYR A 559 9.67 10.62 7.69
CA TYR A 559 11.05 10.13 7.68
C TYR A 559 11.95 10.73 6.57
N ASN A 560 11.40 11.48 5.61
CA ASN A 560 12.12 11.98 4.43
C ASN A 560 12.40 13.50 4.53
N TRP A 561 12.43 14.02 5.75
CA TRP A 561 12.88 15.37 6.08
C TRP A 561 13.28 15.45 7.56
N LEU A 562 14.22 16.34 7.85
CA LEU A 562 14.74 16.57 9.20
C LEU A 562 14.34 17.97 9.67
N ILE A 563 14.43 18.21 10.97
CA ILE A 563 14.38 19.53 11.56
C ILE A 563 15.77 19.82 12.14
N HIS A 564 16.44 20.84 11.60
CA HIS A 564 17.75 21.29 12.05
C HIS A 564 17.71 22.79 12.34
N LYS A 565 18.13 23.19 13.54
CA LYS A 565 18.15 24.60 13.96
C LYS A 565 16.82 25.34 13.68
N GLY A 566 15.69 24.66 13.90
CA GLY A 566 14.36 25.24 13.69
C GLY A 566 13.96 25.40 12.21
N ARG A 567 14.67 24.78 11.27
CA ARG A 567 14.35 24.77 9.85
C ARG A 567 14.13 23.33 9.35
N PRO A 568 13.14 23.07 8.48
CA PRO A 568 13.03 21.80 7.81
C PRO A 568 14.16 21.65 6.78
N VAL A 569 14.75 20.46 6.73
CA VAL A 569 15.82 20.08 5.81
C VAL A 569 15.28 18.99 4.90
N SER A 570 15.36 19.19 3.58
CA SER A 570 14.90 18.20 2.62
C SER A 570 15.98 17.15 2.42
N ILE A 571 15.61 15.88 2.53
CA ILE A 571 16.49 14.72 2.29
C ILE A 571 15.74 13.67 1.47
N ASP A 572 16.48 12.73 0.89
CA ASP A 572 15.94 11.55 0.20
C ASP A 572 15.11 11.89 -1.05
N HIS A 573 15.73 12.50 -2.07
CA HIS A 573 15.04 12.92 -3.30
C HIS A 573 15.00 11.83 -4.38
N GLY A 574 15.40 10.58 -4.06
CA GLY A 574 15.60 9.52 -5.05
C GLY A 574 14.38 9.00 -5.80
N LEU A 575 13.19 9.51 -5.48
CA LEU A 575 11.94 9.22 -6.20
C LEU A 575 11.36 10.45 -6.92
N ALA A 576 12.07 11.58 -6.92
CA ALA A 576 11.68 12.77 -7.67
C ALA A 576 11.65 12.49 -9.17
N PHE A 577 10.82 13.22 -9.92
CA PHE A 577 10.65 13.13 -11.38
C PHE A 577 10.19 11.77 -11.93
N ARG A 578 10.03 10.75 -11.10
CA ARG A 578 9.76 9.35 -11.47
C ARG A 578 8.51 9.15 -12.33
N TYR A 579 7.51 10.03 -12.26
CA TYR A 579 6.32 9.95 -13.10
C TYR A 579 6.58 10.37 -14.55
N LEU A 580 7.56 11.26 -14.78
CA LEU A 580 8.02 11.62 -16.12
C LEU A 580 8.71 10.44 -16.80
N ASP A 581 9.65 9.78 -16.10
CA ASP A 581 10.40 8.64 -16.66
C ASP A 581 9.50 7.44 -16.99
N ARG A 582 8.37 7.32 -16.29
CA ARG A 582 7.37 6.28 -16.52
C ARG A 582 6.39 6.60 -17.64
N GLY A 583 6.55 7.74 -18.33
CA GLY A 583 5.63 8.20 -19.37
C GLY A 583 4.22 8.43 -18.85
N LEU A 584 4.06 8.66 -17.54
CA LEU A 584 2.79 8.96 -16.89
C LEU A 584 2.52 10.48 -16.89
N ASN A 585 3.51 11.28 -17.26
CA ASN A 585 3.41 12.71 -17.48
C ASN A 585 4.33 13.17 -18.64
N PRO A 586 4.12 12.74 -19.89
CA PRO A 586 4.95 13.22 -20.99
C PRO A 586 4.41 14.59 -21.40
N VAL A 587 4.89 15.65 -20.74
CA VAL A 587 4.58 17.06 -21.09
C VAL A 587 3.06 17.32 -21.12
N THR A 588 2.37 17.09 -20.01
CA THR A 588 0.97 17.55 -19.86
C THR A 588 0.97 18.88 -19.12
N ASP A 589 0.79 19.98 -19.85
CA ASP A 589 0.24 21.30 -19.46
C ASP A 589 0.57 21.95 -18.09
N GLY A 590 1.53 21.44 -17.33
CA GLY A 590 1.88 21.91 -15.99
C GLY A 590 0.86 21.54 -14.90
N ARG A 591 -0.17 20.73 -15.19
CA ARG A 591 -1.13 20.29 -14.17
C ARG A 591 -0.47 19.43 -13.09
N PRO A 592 -0.92 19.55 -11.82
CA PRO A 592 -0.39 18.74 -10.76
C PRO A 592 -0.91 17.30 -10.89
N ILE A 593 -0.03 16.33 -10.65
CA ILE A 593 -0.44 14.94 -10.52
C ILE A 593 -0.86 14.70 -9.09
N VAL A 594 -1.95 13.97 -8.92
CA VAL A 594 -2.42 13.57 -7.60
C VAL A 594 -2.09 12.11 -7.36
N HIS A 595 -1.03 11.91 -6.58
CA HIS A 595 -0.71 10.69 -5.84
C HIS A 595 -1.17 10.83 -4.38
N GLU A 596 -0.65 10.00 -3.47
CA GLU A 596 -0.83 10.21 -2.02
C GLU A 596 -0.08 11.49 -1.60
N LEU A 597 -0.69 12.66 -1.83
CA LEU A 597 -0.05 13.97 -1.66
C LEU A 597 0.60 14.08 -0.27
N GLY A 598 1.86 14.49 -0.28
CA GLY A 598 2.61 14.80 0.94
C GLY A 598 1.95 15.94 1.73
N PRO A 599 2.33 16.12 3.00
CA PRO A 599 1.76 17.16 3.84
C PRO A 599 2.08 18.58 3.33
N PHE A 600 3.17 18.76 2.57
CA PHE A 600 3.53 20.03 1.95
C PHE A 600 2.82 20.25 0.60
N GLU A 601 2.73 19.22 -0.25
CA GLU A 601 2.04 19.31 -1.55
C GLU A 601 0.55 19.68 -1.41
N LYS A 602 -0.11 19.24 -0.33
CA LYS A 602 -1.49 19.61 0.00
C LYS A 602 -1.71 21.12 0.20
N LEU A 603 -0.64 21.90 0.35
CA LEU A 603 -0.72 23.36 0.43
C LEU A 603 -0.87 24.02 -0.95
N LEU A 604 -0.46 23.33 -2.02
CA LEU A 604 -0.47 23.86 -3.39
C LEU A 604 -1.43 23.10 -4.30
N ILE A 605 -1.79 21.86 -3.96
CA ILE A 605 -2.56 20.96 -4.80
C ILE A 605 -3.84 20.55 -4.08
N ARG A 606 -4.98 20.79 -4.73
CA ARG A 606 -6.25 20.15 -4.37
C ARG A 606 -6.45 18.94 -5.25
N ASP A 607 -6.71 17.82 -4.60
CA ASP A 607 -7.23 16.63 -5.26
C ASP A 607 -8.66 16.91 -5.73
N THR A 608 -8.83 17.11 -7.03
CA THR A 608 -10.13 17.21 -7.71
C THR A 608 -10.45 15.94 -8.49
N SER A 609 -9.69 14.87 -8.27
CA SER A 609 -9.77 13.70 -9.13
C SER A 609 -10.97 12.82 -8.78
N ASP A 610 -11.86 12.67 -9.77
CA ASP A 610 -12.81 11.56 -9.86
C ASP A 610 -12.11 10.24 -10.26
N GLY A 611 -10.84 10.05 -9.85
CA GLY A 611 -10.01 8.87 -10.19
C GLY A 611 -9.04 9.03 -11.39
N ALA A 612 -8.88 10.24 -11.94
CA ALA A 612 -7.97 10.51 -13.07
C ALA A 612 -6.50 10.75 -12.68
N GLY A 613 -6.18 10.93 -11.38
CA GLY A 613 -4.82 11.16 -10.90
C GLY A 613 -4.23 12.52 -11.29
N VAL A 614 -5.07 13.50 -11.66
CA VAL A 614 -4.71 14.89 -11.95
C VAL A 614 -5.47 15.78 -10.99
N GLY A 615 -4.78 16.74 -10.38
CA GLY A 615 -5.36 17.70 -9.43
C GLY A 615 -5.48 19.08 -10.01
N GLU A 616 -5.81 20.03 -9.14
CA GLU A 616 -5.80 21.45 -9.44
C GLU A 616 -4.85 22.18 -8.52
N TRP A 617 -4.12 23.15 -9.08
CA TRP A 617 -3.41 24.12 -8.29
C TRP A 617 -4.42 24.98 -7.53
N VAL A 618 -4.16 25.22 -6.24
CA VAL A 618 -5.00 26.08 -5.41
C VAL A 618 -4.33 27.41 -5.16
N ASP A 619 -5.17 28.45 -5.06
CA ASP A 619 -4.73 29.74 -4.54
C ASP A 619 -4.09 29.55 -3.17
N ASN A 620 -2.85 30.03 -3.06
CA ASN A 620 -1.95 29.70 -1.97
C ASN A 620 -1.17 30.94 -1.51
N ASP A 621 -0.46 30.79 -0.39
CA ASP A 621 0.22 31.89 0.28
C ASP A 621 1.65 32.13 -0.25
N LEU A 622 2.07 31.56 -1.38
CA LEU A 622 3.32 31.94 -2.04
C LEU A 622 3.20 33.35 -2.64
N HIS A 623 4.24 34.17 -2.52
CA HIS A 623 4.26 35.50 -3.11
C HIS A 623 4.63 35.42 -4.61
N PRO A 624 4.01 36.22 -5.51
CA PRO A 624 4.36 36.24 -6.94
C PRO A 624 5.85 36.42 -7.22
N ASP A 625 6.52 37.33 -6.49
CA ASP A 625 7.97 37.53 -6.62
C ASP A 625 8.80 36.31 -6.17
N ASP A 626 8.30 35.45 -5.29
CA ASP A 626 8.98 34.19 -4.96
C ASP A 626 8.98 33.25 -6.17
N ILE A 627 7.90 33.25 -6.97
CA ILE A 627 7.82 32.48 -8.22
C ILE A 627 8.79 33.05 -9.27
N ALA A 628 8.91 34.37 -9.36
CA ALA A 628 9.86 35.03 -10.26
C ALA A 628 11.31 34.72 -9.87
N GLU A 629 11.65 34.80 -8.58
CA GLU A 629 12.97 34.48 -8.07
C GLU A 629 13.30 32.99 -8.23
N ALA A 630 12.36 32.10 -7.91
CA ALA A 630 12.49 30.67 -8.15
C ALA A 630 12.76 30.40 -9.64
N ARG A 631 12.04 31.05 -10.55
CA ARG A 631 12.25 30.90 -12.00
C ARG A 631 13.67 31.26 -12.41
N GLN A 632 14.19 32.38 -11.93
CA GLN A 632 15.56 32.82 -12.24
C GLN A 632 16.59 31.78 -11.76
N ARG A 633 16.48 31.35 -10.50
CA ARG A 633 17.43 30.40 -9.89
C ARG A 633 17.35 29.01 -10.52
N LEU A 634 16.15 28.53 -10.84
CA LEU A 634 15.94 27.22 -11.48
C LEU A 634 16.35 27.24 -12.96
N THR A 635 16.29 28.39 -13.62
CA THR A 635 16.82 28.54 -14.99
C THR A 635 18.33 28.36 -15.02
N ALA A 636 19.05 28.85 -14.00
CA ALA A 636 20.49 28.65 -13.87
C ALA A 636 20.88 27.17 -13.73
N LEU A 637 19.97 26.30 -13.27
CA LEU A 637 20.22 24.86 -13.15
C LEU A 637 20.07 24.09 -14.47
N ARG A 638 19.58 24.71 -15.56
CA ARG A 638 19.33 23.99 -16.82
C ARG A 638 20.55 23.21 -17.33
N GLY A 639 21.73 23.80 -17.26
CA GLY A 639 22.97 23.15 -17.71
C GLY A 639 23.28 21.86 -16.94
N GLU A 640 22.91 21.77 -15.66
CA GLU A 640 23.08 20.56 -14.85
C GLU A 640 22.13 19.44 -15.28
N PHE A 641 20.88 19.77 -15.58
CA PHE A 641 19.91 18.81 -16.13
C PHE A 641 20.34 18.33 -17.52
N ASP A 642 20.79 19.23 -18.39
CA ASP A 642 21.28 18.91 -19.74
C ASP A 642 22.50 17.97 -19.68
N ARG A 643 23.45 18.24 -18.76
CA ARG A 643 24.64 17.42 -18.54
C ARG A 643 24.33 15.99 -18.12
N LEU A 644 23.23 15.77 -17.41
CA LEU A 644 22.76 14.44 -17.00
C LEU A 644 21.77 13.81 -18.00
N GLY A 645 21.48 14.46 -19.14
CA GLY A 645 20.49 13.99 -20.10
C GLY A 645 19.04 14.09 -19.61
N ARG A 646 18.78 14.91 -18.59
CA ARG A 646 17.47 15.10 -17.92
C ARG A 646 16.75 16.37 -18.33
N ARG A 647 16.95 16.84 -19.56
CA ARG A 647 16.29 18.06 -20.08
C ARG A 647 14.76 18.04 -19.90
N ALA A 648 14.14 16.88 -20.13
CA ALA A 648 12.70 16.71 -19.96
C ALA A 648 12.23 16.93 -18.51
N TRP A 649 13.06 16.61 -17.50
CA TRP A 649 12.73 16.89 -16.11
C TRP A 649 12.73 18.38 -15.82
N TRP A 650 13.72 19.10 -16.36
CA TRP A 650 13.78 20.56 -16.23
C TRP A 650 12.59 21.23 -16.91
N GLU A 651 12.26 20.84 -18.14
CA GLU A 651 11.12 21.40 -18.88
C GLU A 651 9.79 21.16 -18.14
N ALA A 652 9.57 19.97 -17.60
CA ALA A 652 8.38 19.68 -16.80
C ALA A 652 8.35 20.43 -15.47
N MET A 653 9.49 20.59 -14.80
CA MET A 653 9.62 21.40 -13.59
C MET A 653 9.22 22.85 -13.85
N MET A 654 9.73 23.43 -14.93
CA MET A 654 9.41 24.82 -15.31
C MET A 654 7.94 24.97 -15.70
N ALA A 655 7.36 24.00 -16.42
CA ALA A 655 5.93 24.00 -16.75
C ALA A 655 5.04 23.97 -15.49
N ARG A 656 5.42 23.23 -14.45
CA ARG A 656 4.72 23.25 -13.16
C ARG A 656 4.86 24.60 -12.46
N LEU A 657 6.05 25.22 -12.49
CA LEU A 657 6.25 26.56 -11.95
C LEU A 657 5.36 27.60 -12.64
N ASP A 658 5.24 27.52 -13.97
CA ASP A 658 4.32 28.35 -14.77
C ASP A 658 2.87 28.17 -14.35
N ALA A 659 2.45 26.92 -14.12
CA ALA A 659 1.08 26.61 -13.73
C ALA A 659 0.76 26.99 -12.28
N ILE A 660 1.74 27.03 -11.37
CA ILE A 660 1.58 27.51 -9.99
C ILE A 660 1.50 29.04 -9.93
N ALA A 661 2.21 29.76 -10.81
CA ALA A 661 2.30 31.22 -10.81
C ALA A 661 0.95 31.98 -10.67
N PRO A 662 -0.12 31.65 -11.42
CA PRO A 662 -1.40 32.36 -11.29
C PRO A 662 -2.09 32.17 -9.93
N HIS A 663 -1.70 31.14 -9.16
CA HIS A 663 -2.27 30.79 -7.87
C HIS A 663 -1.45 31.31 -6.67
N ALA A 664 -0.27 31.88 -6.89
CA ALA A 664 0.52 32.53 -5.85
C ALA A 664 -0.13 33.87 -5.46
N LYS A 665 -0.89 33.90 -4.36
CA LYS A 665 -1.65 35.07 -3.88
C LYS A 665 -1.13 35.63 -2.55
N GLY A 666 -0.04 35.07 -2.04
CA GLY A 666 0.54 35.43 -0.76
C GLY A 666 1.16 36.83 -0.73
N THR A 667 1.28 37.36 0.49
CA THR A 667 1.85 38.69 0.75
C THR A 667 3.24 38.65 1.36
N THR A 668 3.69 37.48 1.81
CA THR A 668 5.00 37.30 2.46
C THR A 668 6.00 36.71 1.46
N ARG A 669 7.06 37.45 1.17
CA ARG A 669 8.18 36.94 0.36
C ARG A 669 9.01 35.96 1.15
N ARG A 670 9.25 34.79 0.56
CA ARG A 670 9.96 33.67 1.15
C ARG A 670 11.17 33.27 0.34
N ILE A 671 11.33 33.60 -0.92
CA ILE A 671 12.59 33.35 -1.63
C ILE A 671 13.28 34.71 -1.74
N ALA A 672 14.27 34.92 -0.88
CA ALA A 672 15.03 36.16 -0.89
C ALA A 672 15.75 36.28 -2.24
N GLY A 673 15.62 37.43 -2.92
CA GLY A 673 16.36 37.78 -4.13
C GLY A 673 17.86 37.84 -3.92
#